data_AF-A0A813I8H4-F1
#
_entry.id   AF-A0A813I8H4-F1
#
_cell.length_a   1.000
_cell.length_b   1.000
_cell.length_c   1.000
_cell.angle_alpha   90.00
_cell.angle_beta   90.00
_cell.angle_gamma   90.00
#
_symmetry.space_group_name_H-M   'P 1'
#
loop_
_entity.id
_entity.type
_entity.pdbx_description
1 polymer ?
#
loop_
_entity_poly.entity_id
_entity_poly.type
_entity_poly.pdbx_seq_one_letter_code
_entity_poly.pdbx_strand_id
1 'polypeptide(L)'
;MKVLVRPVWSKETLAIPVVSAEECTVAELTEAVSEQLQVPRRAQLLSRGTRRLELEERDEQTGEFLRHRRLAEFLLEPEEEVEVHLVDFSSLRPPGASSEAPVCNIPKTEERGITIRQIRLVFEFVKLCSSSSGWTVAWKDSNPMSPFHGQPMHIDSFNLYQACEWIIKPSTSEDRCSFVELMASQRELQLPSWFASHWWGEPIKKFVHCLEEHIRVRGLSLDLAYWVCAYCNNQHSITGEMNTNPRASSFFKAMHSCDGLLLVVDEASVALTRVWCAFELATVLLGHVKSKRQGRRFLLDIATAQPWTEVSKKHGFRSEETHDAVLITDGMSMAERQEECFRAGSGHVRQAMRESKFPIEIIEKAMEIDIEAAQASMQADRNRILNCIAGSNFSNFDSDPPAHHHSYERCNHHIRSMFAQAAFSLAAMHDDPGYFHRIVKALSDNPEEKCLSLTCATSKVLSDEHVPGLVACMNPGLKILDVNLHSCRAVTCQGLGQLMQSLPKSLRTLVLTLVNLLSVNQASASALAESMPQNLQVLKLKFDFCPLLTSKSLGQIARRLPSSLRTLWFSAARCKLVDDSAIHQLAENLPERLEVLKLNFRTCIITDVAASHLLRNLPRLQLLHDFQFDIRATCVSSDMVQRLRSTSLAPCPKKMEMGLDLDFAAQSSKIAGASALRHTFACWSAILSPSFTECVRHSNEDCESDDQGADLEFTSDLLAESLRNKISESISDVSAAFRKWDTNNDGQLSIEELTHLVRALGIPTKHIGALFQEIDTSGDGFICYEELISWLFRS
;
A
#
# COMPACT_ATOMS: atom_id res chain seq x y z
N MET A 1 48.20 35.45 10.52
CA MET A 1 46.92 34.76 10.30
C MET A 1 45.81 35.32 11.18
N LYS A 2 44.61 35.58 10.65
CA LYS A 2 43.40 35.92 11.43
C LYS A 2 42.36 34.82 11.26
N VAL A 3 41.73 34.39 12.36
CA VAL A 3 40.68 33.36 12.35
C VAL A 3 39.32 34.02 12.48
N LEU A 4 38.45 33.80 11.50
CA LEU A 4 37.05 34.20 11.54
C LEU A 4 36.20 32.98 11.87
N VAL A 5 35.40 33.04 12.93
CA VAL A 5 34.46 31.96 13.25
C VAL A 5 33.06 32.32 12.77
N ARG A 6 32.49 31.45 11.94
CA ARG A 6 31.10 31.53 11.48
C ARG A 6 30.27 30.45 12.16
N PRO A 7 29.31 30.81 13.03
CA PRO A 7 28.31 29.85 13.49
C PRO A 7 27.46 29.39 12.31
N VAL A 8 27.19 28.10 12.23
CA VAL A 8 26.44 27.54 11.10
C VAL A 8 24.95 27.95 11.12
N TRP A 9 24.41 28.32 12.28
CA TRP A 9 23.03 28.75 12.46
C TRP A 9 22.84 30.29 12.41
N SER A 10 23.93 31.07 12.37
CA SER A 10 23.87 32.54 12.30
C SER A 10 24.59 33.04 11.05
N LYS A 11 23.99 34.00 10.33
CA LYS A 11 24.60 34.61 9.13
C LYS A 11 25.68 35.65 9.48
N GLU A 12 25.96 35.86 10.76
CA GLU A 12 26.89 36.88 11.23
C GLU A 12 28.28 36.27 11.43
N THR A 13 29.30 36.94 10.91
CA THR A 13 30.69 36.55 11.15
C THR A 13 31.14 37.10 12.50
N LEU A 14 31.60 36.25 13.39
CA LEU A 14 32.22 36.70 14.63
C LEU A 14 33.73 36.83 14.40
N ALA A 15 34.20 38.08 14.47
CA ALA A 15 35.61 38.36 14.59
C ALA A 15 36.02 38.05 16.02
N ILE A 16 36.64 36.89 16.24
CA ILE A 16 37.28 36.59 17.52
C ILE A 16 38.52 37.49 17.61
N PRO A 17 38.69 38.26 18.70
CA PRO A 17 39.82 39.17 18.85
C PRO A 17 41.12 38.40 18.60
N VAL A 18 42.02 39.03 17.84
CA VAL A 18 43.22 38.43 17.23
C VAL A 18 44.07 37.71 18.27
N VAL A 19 43.78 36.44 18.53
CA VAL A 19 44.77 35.50 19.02
C VAL A 19 45.52 35.06 17.77
N SER A 20 46.84 35.21 17.76
CA SER A 20 47.61 34.69 16.63
C SER A 20 47.31 33.18 16.52
N ALA A 21 46.98 32.69 15.32
CA ALA A 21 46.67 31.27 15.13
C ALA A 21 47.85 30.35 15.54
N GLU A 22 49.04 30.94 15.69
CA GLU A 22 50.26 30.30 16.19
C GLU A 22 50.27 30.07 17.71
N GLU A 23 49.47 30.81 18.47
CA GLU A 23 49.48 30.79 19.95
C GLU A 23 48.20 30.20 20.57
N CYS A 24 47.10 30.13 19.82
CA CYS A 24 45.83 29.56 20.31
C CYS A 24 45.67 28.08 19.93
N THR A 25 45.29 27.26 20.90
CA THR A 25 44.86 25.87 20.69
C THR A 25 43.41 25.81 20.21
N VAL A 26 43.01 24.71 19.57
CA VAL A 26 41.59 24.50 19.22
C VAL A 26 40.71 24.52 20.47
N ALA A 27 41.19 23.96 21.58
CA ALA A 27 40.48 23.94 22.85
C ALA A 27 40.17 25.34 23.38
N GLU A 28 41.14 26.25 23.34
CA GLU A 28 40.97 27.64 23.77
C GLU A 28 40.04 28.40 22.82
N LEU A 29 40.11 28.13 21.51
CA LEU A 29 39.18 28.71 20.54
C LEU A 29 37.74 28.25 20.80
N THR A 30 37.51 26.95 21.00
CA THR A 30 36.18 26.42 21.34
C THR A 30 35.64 27.08 22.62
N GLU A 31 36.50 27.28 23.62
CA GLU A 31 36.13 27.90 24.89
C GLU A 31 35.73 29.37 24.71
N ALA A 32 36.55 30.16 24.02
CA ALA A 32 36.26 31.56 23.71
C ALA A 32 34.96 31.72 22.90
N VAL A 33 34.75 30.84 21.91
CA VAL A 33 33.51 30.80 21.11
C VAL A 33 32.30 30.43 21.97
N SER A 34 32.45 29.45 22.86
CA SER A 34 31.39 29.02 23.77
C SER A 34 30.92 30.15 24.67
N GLU A 35 31.85 30.90 25.26
CA GLU A 35 31.55 32.06 26.09
C GLU A 35 30.85 33.16 25.29
N GLN A 36 31.37 33.48 24.11
CA GLN A 36 30.88 34.59 23.29
C GLN A 36 29.48 34.32 22.71
N LEU A 37 29.24 33.09 22.24
CA LEU A 37 27.96 32.70 21.64
C LEU A 37 26.96 32.12 22.64
N GLN A 38 27.36 31.93 23.89
CA GLN A 38 26.58 31.21 24.91
C GLN A 38 26.16 29.80 24.46
N VAL A 39 26.95 29.20 23.57
CA VAL A 39 26.77 27.81 23.15
C VAL A 39 27.66 26.95 24.04
N PRO A 40 27.17 25.84 24.59
CA PRO A 40 28.03 25.04 25.47
C PRO A 40 29.06 24.24 24.69
N ARG A 41 30.28 24.16 25.25
CA ARG A 41 31.44 23.50 24.63
C ARG A 41 31.15 22.08 24.15
N ARG A 42 30.40 21.32 24.94
CA ARG A 42 30.06 19.92 24.65
C ARG A 42 29.07 19.70 23.51
N ALA A 43 28.42 20.76 23.06
CA ALA A 43 27.42 20.71 21.99
C ALA A 43 27.99 21.21 20.66
N GLN A 44 29.31 21.35 20.52
CA GLN A 44 29.93 22.01 19.39
C GLN A 44 30.77 21.07 18.53
N LEU A 45 30.97 21.46 17.28
CA LEU A 45 32.06 20.98 16.42
C LEU A 45 32.67 22.15 15.66
N LEU A 46 33.97 22.36 15.85
CA LEU A 46 34.76 23.29 15.03
C LEU A 46 35.33 22.60 13.78
N SER A 47 35.23 23.27 12.63
CA SER A 47 35.77 22.79 11.36
C SER A 47 36.32 23.92 10.49
N ARG A 48 37.38 23.68 9.72
CA ARG A 48 37.87 24.60 8.69
C ARG A 48 37.75 23.92 7.34
N GLY A 49 36.93 24.46 6.45
CA GLY A 49 36.57 23.74 5.23
C GLY A 49 36.19 22.30 5.60
N THR A 50 36.92 21.31 5.05
CA THR A 50 36.72 19.87 5.30
C THR A 50 37.27 19.33 6.59
N ARG A 51 38.18 20.06 7.24
CA ARG A 51 39.00 19.50 8.29
C ARG A 51 38.32 19.74 9.63
N ARG A 52 38.07 18.67 10.38
CA ARG A 52 37.60 18.83 11.76
C ARG A 52 38.76 19.32 12.59
N LEU A 53 38.53 20.41 13.32
CA LEU A 53 39.53 20.96 14.22
C LEU A 53 39.48 20.27 15.58
N GLU A 54 38.35 19.64 15.90
CA GLU A 54 38.28 18.72 17.02
C GLU A 54 38.86 17.35 16.63
N LEU A 55 39.95 16.96 17.31
CA LEU A 55 40.31 15.55 17.52
C LEU A 55 40.75 14.75 16.28
N GLU A 56 41.38 15.38 15.28
CA GLU A 56 41.82 14.61 14.10
C GLU A 56 43.09 13.76 14.29
N GLU A 57 43.78 13.85 15.44
CA GLU A 57 44.80 12.85 15.76
C GLU A 57 44.65 12.39 17.21
N ARG A 58 44.60 11.06 17.37
CA ARG A 58 45.05 10.40 18.59
C ARG A 58 46.54 10.21 18.43
N ASP A 59 47.30 10.45 19.49
CA ASP A 59 48.70 10.06 19.50
C ASP A 59 48.78 8.54 19.25
N GLU A 60 49.51 8.13 18.20
CA GLU A 60 49.53 6.73 17.73
C GLU A 60 50.12 5.75 18.76
N GLN A 61 50.86 6.26 19.75
CA GLN A 61 51.49 5.46 20.81
C GLN A 61 50.64 5.39 22.08
N THR A 62 49.92 6.46 22.42
CA THR A 62 49.20 6.60 23.69
C THR A 62 47.68 6.53 23.54
N GLY A 63 47.14 6.75 22.34
CA GLY A 63 45.70 6.70 22.04
C GLY A 63 44.88 7.86 22.63
N GLU A 64 45.55 8.85 23.25
CA GLU A 64 44.93 10.03 23.85
C GLU A 64 44.56 11.10 22.80
N PHE A 65 43.53 11.89 23.13
CA PHE A 65 43.01 12.94 22.26
C PHE A 65 43.93 14.17 22.24
N LEU A 66 44.36 14.62 21.06
CA LEU A 66 45.27 15.77 20.90
C LEU A 66 44.59 17.15 21.03
N ARG A 67 43.77 17.35 22.07
CA ARG A 67 43.05 18.61 22.35
C ARG A 67 43.95 19.85 22.50
N HIS A 68 45.27 19.68 22.58
CA HIS A 68 46.25 20.74 22.83
C HIS A 68 47.05 21.20 21.59
N ARG A 69 46.70 20.75 20.38
CA ARG A 69 47.38 21.22 19.16
C ARG A 69 47.07 22.68 18.85
N ARG A 70 48.09 23.41 18.41
CA ARG A 70 47.95 24.80 17.97
C ARG A 70 47.16 24.85 16.68
N LEU A 71 46.33 25.87 16.52
CA LEU A 71 45.56 26.08 15.29
C LEU A 71 46.46 26.08 14.06
N ALA A 72 47.63 26.73 14.11
CA ALA A 72 48.62 26.74 13.02
C ALA A 72 48.97 25.35 12.46
N GLU A 73 48.94 24.28 13.26
CA GLU A 73 49.22 22.90 12.79
C GLU A 73 48.11 22.35 11.88
N PHE A 74 46.90 22.88 11.98
CA PHE A 74 45.79 22.55 11.10
C PHE A 74 45.79 23.38 9.82
N LEU A 75 46.63 24.41 9.75
CA LEU A 75 46.54 25.48 8.78
C LEU A 75 47.74 25.49 7.83
N LEU A 76 47.49 25.26 6.54
CA LEU A 76 48.56 25.10 5.55
C LEU A 76 49.33 26.39 5.21
N GLU A 77 48.81 27.59 5.49
CA GLU A 77 49.50 28.87 5.20
C GLU A 77 49.16 29.99 6.23
N PRO A 78 50.16 30.67 6.83
CA PRO A 78 49.96 31.61 7.95
C PRO A 78 49.54 33.05 7.55
N GLU A 79 49.42 33.36 6.26
CA GLU A 79 49.24 34.75 5.78
C GLU A 79 47.79 35.14 5.40
N GLU A 80 46.84 34.20 5.32
CA GLU A 80 45.45 34.48 4.92
C GLU A 80 44.45 34.54 6.10
N GLU A 81 43.33 35.26 5.91
CA GLU A 81 42.15 35.14 6.77
C GLU A 81 41.52 33.76 6.60
N VAL A 82 41.33 33.05 7.70
CA VAL A 82 40.76 31.70 7.68
C VAL A 82 39.41 31.64 8.35
N GLU A 83 38.46 31.12 7.58
CA GLU A 83 37.11 30.85 8.05
C GLU A 83 37.03 29.47 8.71
N VAL A 84 36.56 29.47 9.96
CA VAL A 84 36.26 28.29 10.76
C VAL A 84 34.77 28.27 11.03
N HIS A 85 34.13 27.15 10.80
CA HIS A 85 32.72 26.96 11.04
C HIS A 85 32.50 26.29 12.39
N LEU A 86 31.64 26.90 13.20
CA LEU A 86 31.12 26.32 14.43
C LEU A 86 29.75 25.70 14.16
N VAL A 87 29.66 24.39 14.34
CA VAL A 87 28.39 23.67 14.34
C VAL A 87 27.91 23.54 15.79
N ASP A 88 26.66 23.92 16.07
CA ASP A 88 26.01 23.71 17.37
C ASP A 88 24.93 22.63 17.26
N PHE A 89 25.09 21.53 17.99
CA PHE A 89 24.19 20.39 18.05
C PHE A 89 23.06 20.52 19.07
N SER A 90 22.97 21.62 19.82
CA SER A 90 21.96 21.80 20.88
C SER A 90 20.54 21.65 20.37
N SER A 91 20.28 22.00 19.10
CA SER A 91 18.97 21.83 18.44
C SER A 91 18.56 20.38 18.18
N LEU A 92 19.49 19.42 18.28
CA LEU A 92 19.21 17.99 18.15
C LEU A 92 18.76 17.36 19.48
N ARG A 93 18.95 18.04 20.62
CA ARG A 93 18.48 17.60 21.93
C ARG A 93 16.97 17.91 22.10
N PRO A 94 16.26 17.24 23.03
CA PRO A 94 14.86 17.52 23.31
C PRO A 94 14.59 19.01 23.60
N PRO A 95 13.45 19.56 23.15
CA PRO A 95 13.10 20.95 23.43
C PRO A 95 13.11 21.26 24.93
N GLY A 96 13.82 22.33 25.32
CA GLY A 96 13.94 22.76 26.72
C GLY A 96 14.95 21.97 27.56
N ALA A 97 15.57 20.91 27.01
CA ALA A 97 16.71 20.27 27.67
C ALA A 97 17.88 21.26 27.66
N SER A 98 18.47 21.51 28.83
CA SER A 98 19.73 22.23 28.87
C SER A 98 20.77 21.40 28.12
N SER A 99 21.69 22.08 27.46
CA SER A 99 22.79 21.34 26.85
C SER A 99 23.56 20.55 27.91
N GLU A 100 23.51 20.97 29.19
CA GLU A 100 23.86 20.41 30.52
C GLU A 100 23.24 19.06 30.93
N ALA A 101 22.03 18.81 30.45
CA ALA A 101 21.20 17.71 30.91
C ALA A 101 21.80 16.34 30.54
N PRO A 102 21.63 15.32 31.41
CA PRO A 102 22.02 13.96 31.08
C PRO A 102 21.18 13.44 29.92
N VAL A 103 21.79 12.64 29.04
CA VAL A 103 21.08 11.95 27.96
C VAL A 103 20.07 10.93 28.51
N CYS A 104 19.02 10.65 27.76
CA CYS A 104 18.03 9.66 28.15
C CYS A 104 18.65 8.25 28.08
N ASN A 105 18.80 7.59 29.22
CA ASN A 105 19.38 6.25 29.28
C ASN A 105 18.42 5.18 28.74
N ILE A 106 18.79 4.54 27.62
CA ILE A 106 18.04 3.42 27.02
C ILE A 106 19.00 2.22 26.90
N PRO A 107 19.12 1.39 27.96
CA PRO A 107 20.22 0.43 28.07
C PRO A 107 20.26 -0.65 26.98
N LYS A 108 19.10 -1.00 26.42
CA LYS A 108 19.00 -2.04 25.40
C LYS A 108 18.93 -1.42 24.01
N THR A 109 19.87 -1.77 23.14
CA THR A 109 19.93 -1.23 21.78
C THR A 109 18.68 -1.53 20.96
N GLU A 110 18.06 -2.70 21.18
CA GLU A 110 16.80 -3.09 20.55
C GLU A 110 15.60 -2.24 20.96
N GLU A 111 15.69 -1.45 22.04
CA GLU A 111 14.65 -0.55 22.53
C GLU A 111 14.86 0.90 22.07
N ARG A 112 15.92 1.19 21.31
CA ARG A 112 16.29 2.54 20.84
C ARG A 112 15.72 2.83 19.45
N GLY A 113 14.42 2.98 19.29
CA GLY A 113 13.82 3.42 18.03
C GLY A 113 13.86 4.94 17.87
N ILE A 114 13.95 5.45 16.65
CA ILE A 114 13.91 6.87 16.29
C ILE A 114 12.56 7.22 15.64
N THR A 115 11.96 8.35 16.00
CA THR A 115 10.68 8.81 15.43
C THR A 115 10.89 9.58 14.13
N ILE A 116 9.85 9.67 13.28
CA ILE A 116 9.95 10.47 12.03
C ILE A 116 10.22 11.95 12.31
N ARG A 117 9.72 12.48 13.44
CA ARG A 117 10.00 13.85 13.88
C ARG A 117 11.49 14.05 14.17
N GLN A 118 12.11 13.09 14.86
CA GLN A 118 13.55 13.12 15.15
C GLN A 118 14.38 13.01 13.86
N ILE A 119 14.00 12.15 12.91
CA ILE A 119 14.72 12.06 11.62
C ILE A 119 14.56 13.35 10.80
N ARG A 120 13.37 13.96 10.79
CA ARG A 120 13.13 15.27 10.15
C ARG A 120 14.04 16.35 10.73
N LEU A 121 14.25 16.37 12.04
CA LEU A 121 15.19 17.31 12.68
C LEU A 121 16.63 17.13 12.15
N VAL A 122 17.07 15.90 11.87
CA VAL A 122 18.38 15.67 11.22
C VAL A 122 18.42 16.33 9.85
N PHE A 123 17.37 16.17 9.03
CA PHE A 123 17.32 16.77 7.70
C PHE A 123 17.26 18.31 7.75
N GLU A 124 16.47 18.88 8.67
CA GLU A 124 16.46 20.33 8.92
C GLU A 124 17.82 20.82 9.41
N PHE A 125 18.52 20.04 10.23
CA PHE A 125 19.88 20.36 10.67
C PHE A 125 20.86 20.39 9.49
N VAL A 126 20.77 19.46 8.54
CA VAL A 126 21.57 19.49 7.31
C VAL A 126 21.27 20.73 6.47
N LYS A 127 20.00 21.17 6.38
CA LYS A 127 19.63 22.44 5.71
C LYS A 127 20.31 23.63 6.35
N LEU A 128 20.32 23.70 7.68
CA LEU A 128 21.01 24.76 8.41
C LEU A 128 22.53 24.74 8.15
N CYS A 129 23.09 23.55 7.93
CA CYS A 129 24.51 23.36 7.59
C CYS A 129 24.85 23.54 6.09
N SER A 130 23.89 24.01 5.31
CA SER A 130 24.00 24.17 3.87
C SER A 130 23.78 25.63 3.44
N SER A 131 24.36 26.01 2.30
CA SER A 131 24.11 27.29 1.66
C SER A 131 22.66 27.42 1.19
N SER A 132 22.26 28.63 0.80
CA SER A 132 20.95 28.85 0.16
C SER A 132 20.76 28.09 -1.16
N SER A 133 21.85 27.64 -1.78
CA SER A 133 21.84 26.78 -2.97
C SER A 133 21.89 25.29 -2.65
N GLY A 134 21.78 24.90 -1.37
CA GLY A 134 21.67 23.51 -0.93
C GLY A 134 23.01 22.77 -0.79
N TRP A 135 24.15 23.43 -0.94
CA TRP A 135 25.46 22.81 -0.79
C TRP A 135 25.99 22.95 0.63
N THR A 136 26.53 21.87 1.20
CA THR A 136 27.19 21.92 2.50
C THR A 136 28.35 22.93 2.48
N VAL A 137 28.45 23.77 3.51
CA VAL A 137 29.47 24.84 3.55
C VAL A 137 30.83 24.28 3.97
N ALA A 138 30.87 23.59 5.12
CA ALA A 138 32.11 23.00 5.66
C ALA A 138 32.20 21.48 5.38
N TRP A 139 31.07 20.79 5.33
CA TRP A 139 31.07 19.34 5.27
C TRP A 139 31.34 18.84 3.85
N LYS A 140 32.07 17.74 3.74
CA LYS A 140 32.33 17.07 2.46
C LYS A 140 32.16 15.57 2.59
N ASP A 141 32.10 14.91 1.44
CA ASP A 141 32.05 13.46 1.39
C ASP A 141 33.37 12.86 1.87
N SER A 142 33.35 12.24 3.05
CA SER A 142 34.51 11.57 3.64
C SER A 142 34.66 10.13 3.17
N ASN A 143 33.73 9.59 2.39
CA ASN A 143 33.81 8.21 1.93
C ASN A 143 34.88 8.10 0.82
N PRO A 144 36.01 7.41 1.05
CA PRO A 144 37.11 7.30 0.07
C PRO A 144 36.72 6.52 -1.19
N MET A 145 35.63 5.72 -1.11
CA MET A 145 35.09 4.96 -2.24
C MET A 145 34.07 5.77 -3.06
N SER A 146 33.70 6.98 -2.62
CA SER A 146 32.76 7.82 -3.34
C SER A 146 33.45 8.55 -4.50
N PRO A 147 32.83 8.64 -5.69
CA PRO A 147 33.35 9.49 -6.76
C PRO A 147 33.36 10.98 -6.38
N PHE A 148 32.61 11.36 -5.34
CA PHE A 148 32.57 12.72 -4.79
C PHE A 148 33.45 12.89 -3.54
N HIS A 149 34.33 11.92 -3.24
CA HIS A 149 35.23 12.01 -2.10
C HIS A 149 35.97 13.36 -2.05
N GLY A 150 35.91 14.03 -0.91
CA GLY A 150 36.54 15.33 -0.71
C GLY A 150 35.84 16.51 -1.40
N GLN A 151 34.61 16.32 -1.92
CA GLN A 151 33.77 17.37 -2.49
C GLN A 151 32.60 17.74 -1.55
N PRO A 152 32.16 19.02 -1.55
CA PRO A 152 30.92 19.43 -0.89
C PRO A 152 29.74 18.63 -1.44
N MET A 153 28.72 18.44 -0.62
CA MET A 153 27.55 17.66 -1.00
C MET A 153 26.32 18.53 -1.08
N HIS A 154 25.50 18.29 -2.11
CA HIS A 154 24.17 18.83 -2.13
C HIS A 154 23.29 18.11 -1.10
N ILE A 155 22.41 18.83 -0.44
CA ILE A 155 21.52 18.28 0.59
C ILE A 155 20.64 17.13 0.08
N ASP A 156 20.25 17.18 -1.19
CA ASP A 156 19.48 16.09 -1.83
C ASP A 156 20.29 14.80 -2.06
N SER A 157 21.62 14.86 -1.88
CA SER A 157 22.52 13.70 -1.98
C SER A 157 23.12 13.30 -0.62
N PHE A 158 22.84 14.06 0.44
CA PHE A 158 23.37 13.82 1.78
C PHE A 158 22.75 12.54 2.37
N ASN A 159 23.59 11.56 2.73
CA ASN A 159 23.15 10.23 3.15
C ASN A 159 23.64 9.88 4.57
N LEU A 160 23.34 8.66 5.03
CA LEU A 160 23.62 8.24 6.40
C LEU A 160 25.11 8.03 6.69
N TYR A 161 25.96 7.80 5.69
CA TYR A 161 27.42 7.83 5.92
C TYR A 161 27.85 9.22 6.35
N GLN A 162 27.40 10.27 5.65
CA GLN A 162 27.75 11.64 6.02
C GLN A 162 27.04 12.11 7.28
N ALA A 163 25.78 11.73 7.52
CA ALA A 163 25.13 12.03 8.80
C ALA A 163 25.84 11.35 9.98
N CYS A 164 26.26 10.10 9.82
CA CYS A 164 27.00 9.38 10.86
C CYS A 164 28.29 10.13 11.22
N GLU A 165 29.00 10.58 10.18
CA GLU A 165 30.30 11.19 10.29
C GLU A 165 30.23 12.63 10.82
N TRP A 166 29.34 13.47 10.26
CA TRP A 166 29.26 14.90 10.57
C TRP A 166 28.28 15.29 11.67
N ILE A 167 27.31 14.43 11.98
CA ILE A 167 26.24 14.74 12.94
C ILE A 167 26.25 13.74 14.09
N ILE A 168 26.04 12.45 13.82
CA ILE A 168 25.80 11.46 14.87
C ILE A 168 27.02 11.30 15.77
N LYS A 169 28.19 10.92 15.23
CA LYS A 169 29.38 10.71 16.06
C LYS A 169 29.82 11.99 16.79
N PRO A 170 29.90 13.18 16.16
CA PRO A 170 30.29 14.39 16.87
C PRO A 170 29.32 14.75 17.99
N SER A 171 28.02 14.80 17.71
CA SER A 171 27.00 15.19 18.70
C SER A 171 26.85 14.23 19.87
N THR A 172 27.27 12.97 19.73
CA THR A 172 27.20 11.94 20.78
C THR A 172 28.55 11.61 21.42
N SER A 173 29.62 12.30 21.02
CA SER A 173 31.00 11.93 21.37
C SER A 173 31.32 12.04 22.86
N GLU A 174 30.84 13.10 23.52
CA GLU A 174 31.08 13.34 24.94
C GLU A 174 30.34 12.33 25.82
N ASP A 175 29.04 12.12 25.54
CA ASP A 175 28.19 11.19 26.28
C ASP A 175 28.48 9.71 25.92
N ARG A 176 29.19 9.46 24.82
CA ARG A 176 29.47 8.13 24.25
C ARG A 176 28.21 7.26 24.12
N CYS A 177 27.11 7.86 23.69
CA CYS A 177 25.78 7.25 23.59
C CYS A 177 25.34 7.02 22.13
N SER A 178 24.18 6.40 21.93
CA SER A 178 23.51 6.39 20.62
C SER A 178 22.84 7.73 20.31
N PHE A 179 22.56 7.98 19.03
CA PHE A 179 21.88 9.20 18.62
C PHE A 179 20.46 9.30 19.20
N VAL A 180 19.76 8.17 19.30
CA VAL A 180 18.43 8.11 19.91
C VAL A 180 18.46 8.53 21.38
N GLU A 181 19.45 8.08 22.16
CA GLU A 181 19.58 8.48 23.57
C GLU A 181 19.81 9.99 23.74
N LEU A 182 20.55 10.61 22.82
CA LEU A 182 20.76 12.06 22.77
C LEU A 182 19.45 12.83 22.47
N MET A 183 18.64 12.34 21.53
CA MET A 183 17.42 13.01 21.06
C MET A 183 16.17 12.70 21.89
N ALA A 184 16.21 11.67 22.74
CA ALA A 184 15.03 11.18 23.43
C ALA A 184 14.67 12.05 24.64
N SER A 185 13.41 12.46 24.72
CA SER A 185 12.84 13.09 25.92
C SER A 185 12.36 12.07 26.94
N GLN A 186 11.84 10.93 26.46
CA GLN A 186 11.24 9.86 27.26
C GLN A 186 11.51 8.52 26.59
N ARG A 187 11.84 7.50 27.39
CA ARG A 187 12.20 6.17 26.89
C ARG A 187 11.02 5.45 26.25
N GLU A 188 9.82 5.62 26.78
CA GLU A 188 8.62 4.91 26.36
C GLU A 188 8.24 5.23 24.91
N LEU A 189 8.55 6.44 24.44
CA LEU A 189 8.33 6.89 23.07
C LEU A 189 9.32 6.30 22.07
N GLN A 190 10.45 5.77 22.56
CA GLN A 190 11.49 5.24 21.68
C GLN A 190 11.35 3.75 21.40
N LEU A 191 10.37 3.04 21.97
CA LEU A 191 10.20 1.61 21.67
C LEU A 191 9.85 1.41 20.18
N PRO A 192 10.71 0.74 19.38
CA PRO A 192 10.47 0.60 17.95
C PRO A 192 9.26 -0.31 17.70
N SER A 193 8.43 0.09 16.76
CA SER A 193 7.32 -0.74 16.25
C SER A 193 7.64 -1.36 14.89
N TRP A 194 8.56 -0.74 14.15
CA TRP A 194 8.99 -1.19 12.83
C TRP A 194 10.50 -1.18 12.72
N PHE A 195 11.05 -2.17 12.04
CA PHE A 195 12.46 -2.22 11.68
C PHE A 195 12.64 -1.67 10.28
N ALA A 196 13.57 -0.73 10.06
CA ALA A 196 13.88 -0.22 8.73
C ALA A 196 15.14 -0.92 8.18
N SER A 197 14.96 -1.78 7.19
CA SER A 197 16.05 -2.37 6.40
C SER A 197 16.36 -1.44 5.23
N HIS A 198 17.58 -0.92 5.15
CA HIS A 198 17.98 0.04 4.13
C HIS A 198 19.50 0.02 3.96
N TRP A 199 20.00 0.66 2.90
CA TRP A 199 21.43 0.93 2.75
C TRP A 199 21.76 2.38 3.10
N TRP A 200 22.97 2.65 3.57
CA TRP A 200 23.32 3.95 4.14
C TRP A 200 23.54 5.06 3.11
N GLY A 201 23.80 4.74 1.85
CA GLY A 201 24.10 5.76 0.84
C GLY A 201 22.87 6.32 0.12
N GLU A 202 21.66 5.84 0.43
CA GLU A 202 20.43 6.49 -0.01
C GLU A 202 20.34 7.88 0.63
N PRO A 203 20.00 8.94 -0.12
CA PRO A 203 19.80 10.25 0.46
C PRO A 203 18.76 10.24 1.59
N ILE A 204 19.06 10.90 2.71
CA ILE A 204 18.19 10.93 3.88
C ILE A 204 16.81 11.49 3.53
N LYS A 205 16.75 12.47 2.61
CA LYS A 205 15.50 13.01 2.10
C LYS A 205 14.58 11.93 1.50
N LYS A 206 15.13 11.08 0.63
CA LYS A 206 14.39 9.97 0.00
C LYS A 206 13.98 8.92 1.03
N PHE A 207 14.89 8.57 1.93
CA PHE A 207 14.59 7.67 3.05
C PHE A 207 13.43 8.19 3.92
N VAL A 208 13.42 9.49 4.25
CA VAL A 208 12.35 10.15 5.01
C VAL A 208 11.02 10.09 4.25
N HIS A 209 11.00 10.37 2.95
CA HIS A 209 9.79 10.26 2.13
C HIS A 209 9.19 8.84 2.20
N CYS A 210 10.04 7.80 2.13
CA CYS A 210 9.61 6.41 2.28
C CYS A 210 8.97 6.12 3.64
N LEU A 211 9.56 6.60 4.74
CA LEU A 211 9.00 6.41 6.09
C LEU A 211 7.68 7.16 6.28
N GLU A 212 7.58 8.39 5.77
CA GLU A 212 6.37 9.21 5.86
C GLU A 212 5.21 8.59 5.11
N GLU A 213 5.48 8.12 3.88
CA GLU A 213 4.48 7.43 3.09
C GLU A 213 4.07 6.11 3.74
N HIS A 214 5.01 5.39 4.35
CA HIS A 214 4.68 4.18 5.11
C HIS A 214 3.75 4.48 6.31
N ILE A 215 4.03 5.54 7.08
CA ILE A 215 3.14 6.00 8.17
C ILE A 215 1.75 6.32 7.62
N ARG A 216 1.69 7.07 6.51
CA ARG A 216 0.42 7.48 5.87
C ARG A 216 -0.39 6.27 5.41
N VAL A 217 0.22 5.39 4.60
CA VAL A 217 -0.44 4.21 4.03
C VAL A 217 -0.92 3.28 5.14
N ARG A 218 -0.08 2.96 6.12
CA ARG A 218 -0.46 2.07 7.23
C ARG A 218 -1.35 2.74 8.28
N GLY A 219 -1.56 4.05 8.23
CA GLY A 219 -2.34 4.79 9.21
C GLY A 219 -1.69 4.78 10.60
N LEU A 220 -0.36 4.90 10.64
CA LEU A 220 0.43 4.86 11.88
C LEU A 220 0.50 6.26 12.53
N SER A 221 0.87 6.30 13.82
CA SER A 221 1.14 7.56 14.51
C SER A 221 2.44 8.19 14.03
N LEU A 222 2.50 9.52 13.96
CA LEU A 222 3.75 10.26 13.73
C LEU A 222 4.74 10.14 14.89
N ASP A 223 4.29 9.71 16.06
CA ASP A 223 5.14 9.45 17.22
C ASP A 223 5.65 7.99 17.24
N LEU A 224 5.33 7.19 16.21
CA LEU A 224 5.85 5.84 16.06
C LEU A 224 7.36 5.86 15.78
N ALA A 225 8.09 5.02 16.50
CA ALA A 225 9.53 4.86 16.34
C ALA A 225 9.88 3.70 15.39
N TYR A 226 10.87 3.94 14.53
CA TYR A 226 11.53 2.94 13.69
C TYR A 226 12.89 2.59 14.29
N TRP A 227 13.28 1.32 14.22
CA TRP A 227 14.66 0.95 14.45
C TRP A 227 15.46 1.13 13.15
N VAL A 228 16.40 2.07 13.16
CA VAL A 228 17.24 2.47 12.02
C VAL A 228 18.70 2.41 12.47
N CYS A 229 19.46 1.48 11.90
CA CYS A 229 20.76 1.07 12.44
C CYS A 229 21.78 2.20 12.71
N ALA A 230 21.81 3.26 11.90
CA ALA A 230 22.72 4.39 12.09
C ALA A 230 22.42 5.19 13.38
N TYR A 231 21.14 5.40 13.68
CA TYR A 231 20.69 6.23 14.81
C TYR A 231 20.60 5.42 16.12
N CYS A 232 20.21 4.15 16.02
CA CYS A 232 19.88 3.32 17.17
C CYS A 232 21.10 2.67 17.81
N ASN A 233 22.09 2.27 17.00
CA ASN A 233 23.35 1.72 17.51
C ASN A 233 24.23 2.82 18.09
N ASN A 234 25.03 2.47 19.11
CA ASN A 234 26.08 3.35 19.58
C ASN A 234 27.26 3.34 18.60
N GLN A 235 27.39 4.41 17.80
CA GLN A 235 28.44 4.54 16.77
C GLN A 235 29.86 4.63 17.34
N HIS A 236 30.02 4.86 18.65
CA HIS A 236 31.31 4.84 19.35
C HIS A 236 31.76 3.45 19.80
N SER A 237 30.87 2.45 19.73
CA SER A 237 31.11 1.09 20.18
C SER A 237 30.40 0.06 19.29
N ILE A 238 30.39 0.30 17.98
CA ILE A 238 29.63 -0.50 17.00
C ILE A 238 30.05 -1.98 16.97
N THR A 239 31.30 -2.30 17.28
CA THR A 239 31.81 -3.67 17.39
C THR A 239 31.14 -4.47 18.51
N GLY A 240 30.65 -3.80 19.56
CA GLY A 240 29.83 -4.41 20.60
C GLY A 240 28.40 -4.71 20.14
N GLU A 241 27.90 -3.97 19.15
CA GLU A 241 26.56 -4.14 18.57
C GLU A 241 26.55 -5.23 17.47
N MET A 242 27.68 -5.39 16.78
CA MET A 242 27.95 -6.40 15.74
C MET A 242 28.68 -7.61 16.34
N ASN A 243 27.91 -8.60 16.81
CA ASN A 243 28.45 -9.82 17.41
C ASN A 243 28.96 -10.80 16.34
N THR A 244 29.93 -11.67 16.70
CA THR A 244 30.39 -12.76 15.81
C THR A 244 29.26 -13.70 15.39
N ASN A 245 28.23 -13.83 16.22
CA ASN A 245 26.96 -14.44 15.88
C ASN A 245 25.97 -13.36 15.43
N PRO A 246 25.56 -13.32 14.14
CA PRO A 246 24.58 -12.35 13.64
C PRO A 246 23.25 -12.37 14.40
N ARG A 247 22.82 -13.50 14.96
CA ARG A 247 21.60 -13.61 15.79
C ARG A 247 21.75 -13.01 17.19
N ALA A 248 22.96 -12.69 17.63
CA ALA A 248 23.21 -11.97 18.88
C ALA A 248 23.35 -10.46 18.66
N SER A 249 23.33 -9.99 17.41
CA SER A 249 23.44 -8.58 17.05
C SER A 249 22.22 -7.77 17.52
N SER A 250 22.41 -6.46 17.64
CA SER A 250 21.32 -5.51 17.92
C SER A 250 20.23 -5.56 16.85
N PHE A 251 20.60 -5.79 15.59
CA PHE A 251 19.69 -5.92 14.45
C PHE A 251 18.67 -7.04 14.65
N PHE A 252 19.14 -8.24 15.00
CA PHE A 252 18.27 -9.40 15.25
C PHE A 252 17.35 -9.18 16.46
N LYS A 253 17.89 -8.62 17.55
CA LYS A 253 17.12 -8.32 18.77
C LYS A 253 16.05 -7.25 18.53
N ALA A 254 16.38 -6.21 17.75
CA ALA A 254 15.44 -5.15 17.39
C ALA A 254 14.25 -5.69 16.61
N MET A 255 14.46 -6.57 15.61
CA MET A 255 13.36 -7.18 14.87
C MET A 255 12.38 -7.95 15.77
N HIS A 256 12.85 -8.59 16.85
CA HIS A 256 11.98 -9.27 17.82
C HIS A 256 11.10 -8.31 18.63
N SER A 257 11.46 -7.02 18.66
CA SER A 257 10.70 -5.97 19.33
C SER A 257 9.69 -5.26 18.42
N CYS A 258 9.69 -5.58 17.12
CA CYS A 258 8.86 -4.94 16.10
C CYS A 258 7.63 -5.77 15.70
N ASP A 259 6.67 -5.10 15.05
CA ASP A 259 5.50 -5.72 14.43
C ASP A 259 5.71 -5.98 12.92
N GLY A 260 6.69 -5.31 12.31
CA GLY A 260 7.05 -5.53 10.92
C GLY A 260 8.41 -4.95 10.54
N LEU A 261 8.82 -5.24 9.30
CA LEU A 261 10.01 -4.71 8.65
C LEU A 261 9.59 -3.89 7.43
N LEU A 262 10.17 -2.70 7.28
CA LEU A 262 10.09 -1.86 6.10
C LEU A 262 11.42 -1.93 5.37
N LEU A 263 11.42 -2.50 4.17
CA LEU A 263 12.56 -2.50 3.26
C LEU A 263 12.51 -1.22 2.41
N VAL A 264 13.51 -0.35 2.55
CA VAL A 264 13.66 0.83 1.69
C VAL A 264 14.64 0.51 0.58
N VAL A 265 14.16 0.62 -0.66
CA VAL A 265 14.92 0.28 -1.87
C VAL A 265 15.12 1.54 -2.71
N ASP A 266 16.37 1.87 -2.98
CA ASP A 266 16.75 2.97 -3.85
C ASP A 266 16.63 2.57 -5.34
N GLU A 267 16.74 3.55 -6.23
CA GLU A 267 16.65 3.36 -7.69
C GLU A 267 17.68 2.36 -8.23
N ALA A 268 18.88 2.30 -7.62
CA ALA A 268 19.89 1.33 -7.99
C ALA A 268 19.64 -0.06 -7.37
N SER A 269 18.71 -0.16 -6.43
CA SER A 269 18.37 -1.37 -5.66
C SER A 269 19.54 -1.95 -4.88
N VAL A 270 20.43 -1.08 -4.39
CA VAL A 270 21.62 -1.45 -3.61
C VAL A 270 21.24 -2.18 -2.34
N ALA A 271 20.11 -1.83 -1.72
CA ALA A 271 19.62 -2.56 -0.54
C ALA A 271 19.46 -4.07 -0.81
N LEU A 272 19.09 -4.48 -2.03
CA LEU A 272 18.90 -5.89 -2.39
C LEU A 272 20.22 -6.64 -2.62
N THR A 273 21.34 -5.93 -2.79
CA THR A 273 22.67 -6.54 -3.00
C THR A 273 23.47 -6.65 -1.72
N ARG A 274 22.98 -6.13 -0.59
CA ARG A 274 23.73 -6.03 0.67
C ARG A 274 23.44 -7.19 1.61
N VAL A 275 24.49 -7.81 2.15
CA VAL A 275 24.37 -9.02 2.98
C VAL A 275 23.60 -8.80 4.29
N TRP A 276 23.69 -7.61 4.88
CA TRP A 276 22.95 -7.26 6.09
C TRP A 276 21.44 -7.12 5.80
N CYS A 277 21.06 -6.50 4.68
CA CYS A 277 19.66 -6.46 4.25
C CYS A 277 19.14 -7.88 3.93
N ALA A 278 19.97 -8.71 3.28
CA ALA A 278 19.65 -10.11 3.03
C ALA A 278 19.44 -10.90 4.33
N PHE A 279 20.26 -10.66 5.37
CA PHE A 279 20.07 -11.26 6.71
C PHE A 279 18.74 -10.86 7.34
N GLU A 280 18.39 -9.58 7.27
CA GLU A 280 17.16 -9.04 7.84
C GLU A 280 15.92 -9.64 7.14
N LEU A 281 15.93 -9.69 5.81
CA LEU A 281 14.88 -10.34 5.02
C LEU A 281 14.82 -11.85 5.31
N ALA A 282 15.95 -12.55 5.33
CA ALA A 282 16.00 -13.99 5.64
C ALA A 282 15.47 -14.28 7.06
N THR A 283 15.76 -13.41 8.03
CA THR A 283 15.25 -13.55 9.40
C THR A 283 13.72 -13.52 9.44
N VAL A 284 13.09 -12.64 8.64
CA VAL A 284 11.63 -12.56 8.52
C VAL A 284 11.08 -13.76 7.75
N LEU A 285 11.63 -14.05 6.57
CA LEU A 285 11.09 -15.03 5.62
C LEU A 285 11.28 -16.48 6.05
N LEU A 286 12.35 -16.78 6.79
CA LEU A 286 12.58 -18.10 7.38
C LEU A 286 11.82 -18.31 8.71
N GLY A 287 11.04 -17.31 9.15
CA GLY A 287 10.18 -17.40 10.34
C GLY A 287 10.94 -17.36 11.66
N HIS A 288 12.12 -16.73 11.68
CA HIS A 288 12.91 -16.57 12.90
C HIS A 288 12.39 -15.45 13.80
N VAL A 289 11.55 -14.55 13.29
CA VAL A 289 10.87 -13.50 14.05
C VAL A 289 9.35 -13.66 13.98
N LYS A 290 8.67 -13.24 15.05
CA LYS A 290 7.21 -13.15 15.13
C LYS A 290 6.84 -11.73 15.58
N SER A 291 5.66 -11.24 15.18
CA SER A 291 5.19 -9.93 15.67
C SER A 291 5.14 -9.94 17.20
N LYS A 292 5.55 -8.81 17.79
CA LYS A 292 5.46 -8.55 19.23
C LYS A 292 4.04 -8.72 19.77
N ARG A 293 3.03 -8.44 18.95
CA ARG A 293 1.61 -8.63 19.31
C ARG A 293 1.21 -10.08 19.07
N GLN A 294 0.92 -10.83 20.15
CA GLN A 294 0.51 -12.23 20.07
C GLN A 294 -0.62 -12.44 19.04
N GLY A 295 -0.45 -13.45 18.20
CA GLY A 295 -1.42 -13.83 17.16
C GLY A 295 -1.38 -12.96 15.89
N ARG A 296 -0.50 -11.96 15.79
CA ARG A 296 -0.27 -11.22 14.55
C ARG A 296 0.90 -11.80 13.77
N ARG A 297 0.80 -11.74 12.44
CA ARG A 297 1.89 -12.04 11.51
C ARG A 297 2.87 -10.86 11.53
N PHE A 298 4.16 -11.15 11.43
CA PHE A 298 5.19 -10.14 11.20
C PHE A 298 5.06 -9.61 9.78
N LEU A 299 4.86 -8.29 9.62
CA LEU A 299 4.62 -7.67 8.32
C LEU A 299 5.93 -7.36 7.60
N LEU A 300 5.91 -7.39 6.27
CA LEU A 300 7.03 -7.00 5.42
C LEU A 300 6.54 -6.06 4.32
N ASP A 301 6.93 -4.79 4.42
CA ASP A 301 6.58 -3.75 3.47
C ASP A 301 7.82 -3.29 2.72
N ILE A 302 7.61 -2.78 1.50
CA ILE A 302 8.68 -2.29 0.64
C ILE A 302 8.32 -0.88 0.21
N ALA A 303 9.24 0.06 0.37
CA ALA A 303 9.08 1.44 -0.06
C ALA A 303 10.22 1.84 -0.99
N THR A 304 9.90 2.73 -1.94
CA THR A 304 10.89 3.43 -2.75
C THR A 304 10.47 4.88 -2.96
N ALA A 305 11.44 5.78 -2.97
CA ALA A 305 11.22 7.21 -3.11
C ALA A 305 11.02 7.57 -4.59
N GLN A 306 9.80 7.37 -5.07
CA GLN A 306 9.36 7.74 -6.40
C GLN A 306 8.10 8.61 -6.32
N PRO A 307 8.15 9.85 -6.82
CA PRO A 307 6.97 10.69 -6.88
C PRO A 307 5.87 10.09 -7.76
N TRP A 308 4.64 10.15 -7.30
CA TRP A 308 3.47 9.76 -8.10
C TRP A 308 2.23 10.55 -7.69
N THR A 309 1.30 10.70 -8.62
CA THR A 309 0.04 11.43 -8.38
C THR A 309 -1.12 10.46 -8.28
N GLU A 310 -1.81 10.50 -7.14
CA GLU A 310 -3.07 9.82 -6.92
C GLU A 310 -4.22 10.71 -7.42
N VAL A 311 -5.00 10.20 -8.36
CA VAL A 311 -6.19 10.89 -8.88
C VAL A 311 -7.42 10.24 -8.29
N SER A 312 -8.17 10.98 -7.47
CA SER A 312 -9.40 10.49 -6.87
C SER A 312 -10.61 11.33 -7.30
N LYS A 313 -11.74 10.67 -7.60
CA LYS A 313 -13.02 11.33 -7.86
C LYS A 313 -13.89 11.22 -6.60
N LYS A 314 -14.08 12.32 -5.87
CA LYS A 314 -14.98 12.40 -4.71
C LYS A 314 -16.13 13.36 -5.03
N HIS A 315 -17.37 12.89 -4.90
CA HIS A 315 -18.59 13.69 -5.16
C HIS A 315 -18.63 14.37 -6.54
N GLY A 316 -18.10 13.71 -7.58
CA GLY A 316 -18.02 14.26 -8.93
C GLY A 316 -16.85 15.20 -9.19
N PHE A 317 -16.12 15.63 -8.15
CA PHE A 317 -14.92 16.47 -8.29
C PHE A 317 -13.65 15.63 -8.39
N ARG A 318 -12.77 15.99 -9.33
CA ARG A 318 -11.43 15.42 -9.46
C ARG A 318 -10.51 16.11 -8.45
N SER A 319 -9.87 15.31 -7.62
CA SER A 319 -8.80 15.71 -6.71
C SER A 319 -7.51 14.99 -7.10
N GLU A 320 -6.39 15.69 -7.00
CA GLU A 320 -5.06 15.15 -7.29
C GLU A 320 -4.19 15.38 -6.07
N GLU A 321 -3.59 14.30 -5.57
CA GLU A 321 -2.65 14.33 -4.45
C GLU A 321 -1.32 13.76 -4.93
N THR A 322 -0.24 14.52 -4.75
CA THR A 322 1.12 14.05 -5.09
C THR A 322 1.76 13.45 -3.84
N HIS A 323 2.37 12.29 -4.03
CA HIS A 323 3.12 11.55 -3.02
C HIS A 323 4.57 11.46 -3.47
N ASP A 324 5.51 11.46 -2.52
CA ASP A 324 6.96 11.42 -2.83
C ASP A 324 7.57 10.01 -2.77
N ALA A 325 6.79 9.01 -2.37
CA ALA A 325 7.18 7.61 -2.32
C ALA A 325 5.99 6.70 -2.66
N VAL A 326 6.30 5.45 -3.00
CA VAL A 326 5.32 4.40 -3.31
C VAL A 326 5.66 3.13 -2.54
N LEU A 327 4.62 2.38 -2.14
CA LEU A 327 4.75 1.17 -1.33
C LEU A 327 4.08 -0.05 -1.95
N ILE A 328 4.76 -1.18 -1.79
CA ILE A 328 4.17 -2.53 -1.80
C ILE A 328 3.99 -2.95 -0.34
N THR A 329 2.79 -3.36 0.04
CA THR A 329 2.47 -3.71 1.43
C THR A 329 2.08 -5.17 1.59
N ASP A 330 2.51 -5.83 2.68
CA ASP A 330 1.96 -7.14 3.07
C ASP A 330 0.49 -6.96 3.50
N GLY A 331 -0.39 -7.23 2.54
CA GLY A 331 -1.84 -7.05 2.62
C GLY A 331 -2.30 -5.59 2.66
N MET A 332 -3.61 -5.39 2.48
CA MET A 332 -4.25 -4.06 2.44
C MET A 332 -3.93 -3.18 3.66
N SER A 333 -3.81 -1.89 3.39
CA SER A 333 -3.72 -0.81 4.36
C SER A 333 -5.02 -0.65 5.18
N MET A 334 -4.99 0.11 6.28
CA MET A 334 -6.19 0.32 7.10
C MET A 334 -7.29 1.08 6.34
N ALA A 335 -6.92 2.11 5.58
CA ALA A 335 -7.84 2.87 4.75
C ALA A 335 -8.45 1.98 3.64
N GLU A 336 -7.64 1.13 3.01
CA GLU A 336 -8.09 0.18 1.99
C GLU A 336 -9.03 -0.86 2.57
N ARG A 337 -8.71 -1.43 3.74
CA ARG A 337 -9.62 -2.36 4.44
C ARG A 337 -10.93 -1.69 4.80
N GLN A 338 -10.90 -0.43 5.22
CA GLN A 338 -12.09 0.33 5.54
C GLN A 338 -12.95 0.53 4.28
N GLU A 339 -12.36 0.95 3.17
CA GLU A 339 -13.04 1.03 1.87
C GLU A 339 -13.62 -0.32 1.44
N GLU A 340 -12.85 -1.40 1.59
CA GLU A 340 -13.28 -2.77 1.30
C GLU A 340 -14.50 -3.20 2.15
N CYS A 341 -14.58 -2.74 3.40
CA CYS A 341 -15.73 -2.99 4.27
C CYS A 341 -16.98 -2.23 3.80
N PHE A 342 -16.83 -1.03 3.24
CA PHE A 342 -17.95 -0.21 2.75
C PHE A 342 -18.42 -0.60 1.36
N ARG A 343 -17.48 -0.92 0.45
CA ARG A 343 -17.74 -1.31 -0.94
C ARG A 343 -16.80 -2.46 -1.30
N ALA A 344 -17.36 -3.65 -1.49
CA ALA A 344 -16.57 -4.83 -1.84
C ALA A 344 -15.73 -4.60 -3.11
N GLY A 345 -14.50 -5.08 -3.07
CA GLY A 345 -13.47 -4.92 -4.08
C GLY A 345 -12.80 -3.55 -4.12
N SER A 346 -13.35 -2.51 -3.48
CA SER A 346 -12.80 -1.16 -3.60
C SER A 346 -11.45 -0.96 -2.92
N GLY A 347 -11.21 -1.62 -1.78
CA GLY A 347 -9.91 -1.56 -1.10
C GLY A 347 -8.81 -2.19 -1.94
N HIS A 348 -9.12 -3.31 -2.58
CA HIS A 348 -8.20 -3.96 -3.51
C HIS A 348 -7.95 -3.14 -4.78
N VAL A 349 -8.98 -2.43 -5.30
CA VAL A 349 -8.77 -1.49 -6.42
C VAL A 349 -7.78 -0.40 -6.00
N ARG A 350 -7.94 0.16 -4.80
CA ARG A 350 -7.04 1.19 -4.29
C ARG A 350 -5.62 0.66 -4.06
N GLN A 351 -5.49 -0.56 -3.54
CA GLN A 351 -4.21 -1.26 -3.41
C GLN A 351 -3.53 -1.44 -4.77
N ALA A 352 -4.25 -2.00 -5.75
CA ALA A 352 -3.74 -2.19 -7.11
C ALA A 352 -3.32 -0.86 -7.74
N MET A 353 -4.11 0.20 -7.56
CA MET A 353 -3.76 1.53 -8.09
C MET A 353 -2.46 2.07 -7.49
N ARG A 354 -2.26 1.98 -6.17
CA ARG A 354 -1.00 2.40 -5.54
C ARG A 354 0.17 1.53 -5.99
N GLU A 355 0.05 0.22 -5.86
CA GLU A 355 1.15 -0.72 -6.14
C GLU A 355 1.51 -0.73 -7.63
N SER A 356 0.57 -0.39 -8.52
CA SER A 356 0.84 -0.20 -9.95
C SER A 356 1.82 0.96 -10.26
N LYS A 357 2.09 1.84 -9.28
CA LYS A 357 3.05 2.94 -9.43
C LYS A 357 4.44 2.58 -8.98
N PHE A 358 4.64 1.37 -8.45
CA PHE A 358 5.96 0.90 -8.05
C PHE A 358 6.83 0.68 -9.30
N PRO A 359 8.08 1.19 -9.35
CA PRO A 359 8.94 1.10 -10.52
C PRO A 359 9.27 -0.34 -10.91
N ILE A 360 9.10 -0.61 -12.20
CA ILE A 360 9.28 -1.95 -12.77
C ILE A 360 10.74 -2.39 -12.76
N GLU A 361 11.67 -1.44 -12.87
CA GLU A 361 13.11 -1.69 -12.87
C GLU A 361 13.60 -2.23 -11.52
N ILE A 362 12.97 -1.78 -10.42
CA ILE A 362 13.26 -2.31 -9.08
C ILE A 362 12.70 -3.73 -8.95
N ILE A 363 11.51 -3.99 -9.50
CA ILE A 363 10.89 -5.32 -9.49
C ILE A 363 11.77 -6.31 -10.28
N GLU A 364 12.25 -5.92 -11.47
CA GLU A 364 13.14 -6.74 -12.29
C GLU A 364 14.43 -7.10 -11.55
N LYS A 365 15.10 -6.12 -10.94
CA LYS A 365 16.29 -6.37 -10.12
C LYS A 365 16.00 -7.28 -8.91
N ALA A 366 14.83 -7.12 -8.29
CA ALA A 366 14.44 -7.97 -7.18
C ALA A 366 14.16 -9.42 -7.60
N MET A 367 13.70 -9.64 -8.83
CA MET A 367 13.53 -10.98 -9.40
C MET A 367 14.86 -11.68 -9.64
N GLU A 368 15.95 -10.92 -9.82
CA GLU A 368 17.32 -11.42 -10.02
C GLU A 368 18.08 -11.64 -8.71
N ILE A 369 17.47 -11.38 -7.55
CA ILE A 369 18.16 -11.42 -6.27
C ILE A 369 18.83 -12.78 -6.02
N ASP A 370 20.07 -12.73 -5.54
CA ASP A 370 20.89 -13.87 -5.17
C ASP A 370 21.61 -13.54 -3.85
N ILE A 371 21.13 -14.14 -2.76
CA ILE A 371 21.67 -13.92 -1.42
C ILE A 371 23.11 -14.42 -1.32
N GLU A 372 23.49 -15.47 -2.04
CA GLU A 372 24.86 -15.96 -2.08
C GLU A 372 25.81 -14.91 -2.67
N ALA A 373 25.35 -14.12 -3.64
CA ALA A 373 26.11 -13.03 -4.25
C ALA A 373 26.12 -11.73 -3.42
N ALA A 374 25.44 -11.70 -2.26
CA ALA A 374 25.33 -10.49 -1.46
C ALA A 374 26.69 -9.96 -0.96
N GLN A 375 26.81 -8.64 -0.97
CA GLN A 375 28.04 -7.90 -0.74
C GLN A 375 28.11 -7.34 0.68
N ALA A 376 29.32 -7.26 1.22
CA ALA A 376 29.60 -6.66 2.52
C ALA A 376 30.82 -5.76 2.43
N SER A 377 30.86 -4.72 3.25
CA SER A 377 32.07 -3.91 3.42
C SER A 377 33.19 -4.69 4.13
N MET A 378 32.83 -5.69 4.94
CA MET A 378 33.76 -6.59 5.62
C MET A 378 33.47 -8.04 5.22
N GLN A 379 34.48 -8.74 4.68
CA GLN A 379 34.32 -10.14 4.25
C GLN A 379 33.92 -11.08 5.40
N ALA A 380 34.41 -10.81 6.61
CA ALA A 380 34.04 -11.59 7.79
C ALA A 380 32.52 -11.53 8.07
N ASP A 381 31.89 -10.37 7.93
CA ASP A 381 30.43 -10.23 8.10
C ASP A 381 29.68 -11.03 7.05
N ARG A 382 30.15 -10.99 5.80
CA ARG A 382 29.57 -11.79 4.71
C ARG A 382 29.58 -13.28 5.07
N ASN A 383 30.73 -13.80 5.48
CA ASN A 383 30.87 -15.21 5.86
C ASN A 383 29.96 -15.56 7.03
N ARG A 384 29.97 -14.76 8.11
CA ARG A 384 29.16 -14.99 9.31
C ARG A 384 27.67 -15.01 9.02
N ILE A 385 27.19 -14.04 8.24
CA ILE A 385 25.77 -13.93 7.89
C ILE A 385 25.33 -15.08 7.02
N LEU A 386 26.08 -15.40 5.96
CA LEU A 386 25.72 -16.51 5.08
C LEU A 386 25.71 -17.83 5.86
N ASN A 387 26.74 -18.11 6.66
CA ASN A 387 26.76 -19.28 7.54
C ASN A 387 25.59 -19.30 8.54
N CYS A 388 25.15 -18.13 9.02
CA CYS A 388 24.00 -18.00 9.89
C CYS A 388 22.67 -18.29 9.18
N ILE A 389 22.48 -17.81 7.94
CA ILE A 389 21.30 -18.11 7.12
C ILE A 389 21.27 -19.60 6.76
N ALA A 390 22.42 -20.20 6.46
CA ALA A 390 22.54 -21.65 6.24
C ALA A 390 22.30 -22.51 7.49
N GLY A 391 22.19 -21.90 8.68
CA GLY A 391 21.92 -22.65 9.91
C GLY A 391 23.14 -23.40 10.47
N SER A 392 24.36 -22.94 10.19
CA SER A 392 25.60 -23.55 10.69
C SER A 392 25.62 -23.64 12.22
N ASN A 393 26.25 -24.69 12.76
CA ASN A 393 26.49 -24.82 14.20
C ASN A 393 27.33 -23.62 14.69
N PHE A 394 26.96 -23.04 15.82
CA PHE A 394 27.47 -21.77 16.38
C PHE A 394 28.99 -21.64 16.56
N SER A 395 29.77 -22.70 16.31
CA SER A 395 31.21 -22.77 16.54
C SER A 395 32.08 -22.30 15.38
N ASN A 396 31.54 -22.05 14.17
CA ASN A 396 32.38 -21.67 13.02
C ASN A 396 31.67 -20.74 12.01
N PHE A 397 31.34 -19.51 12.41
CA PHE A 397 30.74 -18.54 11.50
C PHE A 397 31.76 -17.88 10.54
N ASP A 398 33.05 -17.90 10.88
CA ASP A 398 34.11 -17.27 10.08
C ASP A 398 34.57 -18.12 8.88
N SER A 399 34.20 -19.40 8.83
CA SER A 399 34.54 -20.26 7.68
C SER A 399 33.92 -19.79 6.38
N ASP A 400 34.47 -20.26 5.27
CA ASP A 400 33.88 -19.99 3.97
C ASP A 400 32.43 -20.51 3.93
N PRO A 401 31.47 -19.67 3.53
CA PRO A 401 30.08 -20.06 3.47
C PRO A 401 29.87 -21.09 2.36
N PRO A 402 28.88 -21.99 2.50
CA PRO A 402 28.55 -22.93 1.43
C PRO A 402 28.19 -22.17 0.16
N ALA A 403 28.67 -22.65 -0.99
CA ALA A 403 28.38 -22.03 -2.29
C ALA A 403 26.88 -22.08 -2.64
N HIS A 404 26.19 -23.12 -2.17
CA HIS A 404 24.76 -23.32 -2.33
C HIS A 404 24.17 -23.89 -1.04
N HIS A 405 22.95 -23.46 -0.69
CA HIS A 405 22.24 -24.00 0.46
C HIS A 405 20.74 -23.82 0.31
N HIS A 406 19.96 -24.81 0.75
CA HIS A 406 18.50 -24.79 0.65
C HIS A 406 17.86 -23.56 1.32
N SER A 407 18.46 -23.03 2.40
CA SER A 407 17.96 -21.82 3.07
C SER A 407 18.18 -20.54 2.25
N TYR A 408 19.25 -20.48 1.44
CA TYR A 408 19.48 -19.36 0.52
C TYR A 408 18.45 -19.40 -0.60
N GLU A 409 18.31 -20.55 -1.28
CA GLU A 409 17.33 -20.78 -2.33
C GLU A 409 15.91 -20.43 -1.86
N ARG A 410 15.54 -20.92 -0.67
CA ARG A 410 14.25 -20.61 -0.07
C ARG A 410 14.04 -19.12 0.13
N CYS A 411 15.04 -18.40 0.62
CA CYS A 411 14.93 -16.96 0.83
C CYS A 411 14.90 -16.20 -0.50
N ASN A 412 15.72 -16.57 -1.48
CA ASN A 412 15.67 -16.04 -2.85
C ASN A 412 14.26 -16.21 -3.44
N HIS A 413 13.68 -17.41 -3.38
CA HIS A 413 12.32 -17.67 -3.88
C HIS A 413 11.24 -16.82 -3.19
N HIS A 414 11.32 -16.63 -1.88
CA HIS A 414 10.34 -15.81 -1.16
C HIS A 414 10.42 -14.34 -1.53
N ILE A 415 11.64 -13.78 -1.66
CA ILE A 415 11.82 -12.38 -2.07
C ILE A 415 11.30 -12.19 -3.49
N ARG A 416 11.69 -13.05 -4.43
CA ARG A 416 11.22 -13.00 -5.82
C ARG A 416 9.70 -13.12 -5.91
N SER A 417 9.08 -14.06 -5.16
CA SER A 417 7.62 -14.23 -5.09
C SER A 417 6.92 -12.96 -4.61
N MET A 418 7.46 -12.28 -3.60
CA MET A 418 6.87 -11.05 -3.06
C MET A 418 6.76 -9.94 -4.11
N PHE A 419 7.86 -9.63 -4.79
CA PHE A 419 7.86 -8.62 -5.84
C PHE A 419 7.01 -9.07 -7.05
N ALA A 420 7.06 -10.34 -7.41
CA ALA A 420 6.28 -10.89 -8.52
C ALA A 420 4.75 -10.84 -8.27
N GLN A 421 4.29 -11.02 -7.02
CA GLN A 421 2.87 -10.89 -6.67
C GLN A 421 2.34 -9.46 -6.89
N ALA A 422 3.12 -8.45 -6.49
CA ALA A 422 2.77 -7.03 -6.72
C ALA A 422 2.80 -6.66 -8.20
N ALA A 423 3.69 -7.29 -8.97
CA ALA A 423 3.91 -7.00 -10.38
C ALA A 423 2.95 -7.75 -11.32
N PHE A 424 2.22 -8.75 -10.85
CA PHE A 424 1.45 -9.66 -11.71
C PHE A 424 0.50 -8.93 -12.67
N SER A 425 -0.26 -7.95 -12.17
CA SER A 425 -1.19 -7.18 -13.00
C SER A 425 -0.50 -6.17 -13.91
N LEU A 426 0.63 -5.62 -13.48
CA LEU A 426 1.48 -4.74 -14.28
C LEU A 426 2.09 -5.51 -15.46
N ALA A 427 2.50 -6.75 -15.21
CA ALA A 427 3.17 -7.57 -16.19
C ALA A 427 2.26 -7.91 -17.38
N ALA A 428 0.95 -8.03 -17.16
CA ALA A 428 -0.03 -8.19 -18.24
C ALA A 428 -0.16 -6.95 -19.13
N MET A 429 0.27 -5.77 -18.68
CA MET A 429 0.25 -4.53 -19.47
C MET A 429 1.62 -4.15 -20.03
N HIS A 430 2.64 -4.99 -19.82
CA HIS A 430 4.01 -4.68 -20.19
C HIS A 430 4.28 -4.94 -21.68
N ASP A 431 5.09 -4.09 -22.31
CA ASP A 431 5.38 -4.17 -23.75
C ASP A 431 6.21 -5.41 -24.13
N ASP A 432 7.02 -5.95 -23.21
CA ASP A 432 7.76 -7.22 -23.38
C ASP A 432 6.88 -8.41 -22.94
N PRO A 433 6.41 -9.27 -23.86
CA PRO A 433 5.63 -10.47 -23.52
C PRO A 433 6.42 -11.47 -22.66
N GLY A 434 7.76 -11.46 -22.74
CA GLY A 434 8.63 -12.26 -21.91
C GLY A 434 8.57 -11.87 -20.43
N TYR A 435 8.22 -10.62 -20.12
CA TYR A 435 8.14 -10.13 -18.75
C TYR A 435 7.05 -10.83 -17.94
N PHE A 436 5.84 -11.02 -18.52
CA PHE A 436 4.78 -11.80 -17.88
C PHE A 436 5.23 -13.23 -17.57
N HIS A 437 5.97 -13.86 -18.50
CA HIS A 437 6.52 -15.21 -18.27
C HIS A 437 7.55 -15.23 -17.14
N ARG A 438 8.45 -14.23 -17.04
CA ARG A 438 9.42 -14.13 -15.93
C ARG A 438 8.70 -14.02 -14.59
N ILE A 439 7.62 -13.24 -14.51
CA ILE A 439 6.80 -13.08 -13.30
C ILE A 439 6.12 -14.38 -12.89
N VAL A 440 5.46 -15.04 -13.84
CA VAL A 440 4.83 -16.36 -13.61
C VAL A 440 5.87 -17.36 -13.12
N LYS A 441 7.05 -17.40 -13.75
CA LYS A 441 8.15 -18.28 -13.36
C LYS A 441 8.62 -18.01 -11.92
N ALA A 442 8.85 -16.74 -11.56
CA ALA A 442 9.26 -16.38 -10.21
C ALA A 442 8.26 -16.82 -9.13
N LEU A 443 6.97 -16.81 -9.44
CA LEU A 443 5.91 -17.30 -8.55
C LEU A 443 5.83 -18.82 -8.52
N SER A 444 5.98 -19.50 -9.67
CA SER A 444 5.88 -20.96 -9.76
C SER A 444 7.11 -21.68 -9.20
N ASP A 445 8.29 -21.05 -9.24
CA ASP A 445 9.56 -21.64 -8.79
C ASP A 445 9.67 -21.75 -7.26
N ASN A 446 8.70 -21.23 -6.48
CA ASN A 446 8.67 -21.37 -5.03
C ASN A 446 7.81 -22.56 -4.56
N PRO A 447 8.36 -23.79 -4.39
CA PRO A 447 7.58 -24.97 -4.00
C PRO A 447 7.08 -24.90 -2.55
N GLU A 448 7.69 -24.05 -1.72
CA GLU A 448 7.31 -23.89 -0.33
C GLU A 448 6.19 -22.87 -0.13
N GLU A 449 5.85 -22.07 -1.15
CA GLU A 449 4.84 -21.01 -1.07
C GLU A 449 3.51 -21.56 -0.54
N LYS A 450 3.02 -20.98 0.56
CA LYS A 450 1.76 -21.39 1.19
C LYS A 450 0.66 -20.37 0.98
N CYS A 451 1.00 -19.16 0.57
CA CYS A 451 0.06 -18.07 0.41
C CYS A 451 0.33 -17.35 -0.91
N LEU A 452 -0.64 -17.40 -1.83
CA LEU A 452 -0.60 -16.67 -3.08
C LEU A 452 -1.71 -15.62 -3.06
N SER A 453 -1.33 -14.35 -3.16
CA SER A 453 -2.24 -13.21 -3.22
C SER A 453 -1.98 -12.41 -4.48
N LEU A 454 -2.92 -12.41 -5.42
CA LEU A 454 -2.79 -11.69 -6.69
C LEU A 454 -3.89 -10.63 -6.81
N THR A 455 -3.47 -9.37 -6.83
CA THR A 455 -4.37 -8.23 -6.97
C THR A 455 -4.36 -7.74 -8.42
N CYS A 456 -5.35 -8.15 -9.21
CA CYS A 456 -5.46 -7.76 -10.63
C CYS A 456 -6.55 -6.74 -10.92
N ALA A 457 -7.12 -6.13 -9.87
CA ALA A 457 -8.27 -5.25 -9.96
C ALA A 457 -8.11 -4.17 -11.03
N THR A 458 -9.15 -3.99 -11.85
CA THR A 458 -9.27 -3.00 -12.93
C THR A 458 -8.29 -3.12 -14.09
N SER A 459 -7.51 -4.22 -14.16
CA SER A 459 -6.69 -4.49 -15.33
C SER A 459 -7.57 -4.62 -16.58
N LYS A 460 -7.26 -3.81 -17.59
CA LYS A 460 -7.95 -3.81 -18.88
C LYS A 460 -7.39 -4.87 -19.84
N VAL A 461 -6.18 -5.34 -19.59
CA VAL A 461 -5.43 -6.24 -20.48
C VAL A 461 -5.49 -7.69 -20.00
N LEU A 462 -5.63 -7.92 -18.68
CA LEU A 462 -5.74 -9.27 -18.16
C LEU A 462 -6.99 -9.98 -18.72
N SER A 463 -6.74 -11.04 -19.48
CA SER A 463 -7.71 -11.80 -20.27
C SER A 463 -7.55 -13.31 -20.03
N ASP A 464 -8.34 -14.13 -20.72
CA ASP A 464 -8.25 -15.59 -20.65
C ASP A 464 -6.88 -16.15 -21.05
N GLU A 465 -6.11 -15.46 -21.91
CA GLU A 465 -4.78 -15.90 -22.33
C GLU A 465 -3.76 -15.89 -21.17
N HIS A 466 -4.02 -15.09 -20.14
CA HIS A 466 -3.17 -14.93 -18.97
C HIS A 466 -3.53 -15.91 -17.84
N VAL A 467 -4.73 -16.51 -17.88
CA VAL A 467 -5.21 -17.46 -16.87
C VAL A 467 -4.30 -18.68 -16.72
N PRO A 468 -3.76 -19.31 -17.79
CA PRO A 468 -2.78 -20.38 -17.65
C PRO A 468 -1.56 -19.99 -16.80
N GLY A 469 -1.09 -18.74 -16.92
CA GLY A 469 0.01 -18.22 -16.10
C GLY A 469 -0.37 -18.12 -14.61
N LEU A 470 -1.59 -17.66 -14.32
CA LEU A 470 -2.14 -17.63 -12.97
C LEU A 470 -2.24 -19.07 -12.39
N VAL A 471 -2.74 -20.02 -13.17
CA VAL A 471 -2.82 -21.43 -12.79
C VAL A 471 -1.42 -22.02 -12.51
N ALA A 472 -0.42 -21.69 -13.32
CA ALA A 472 0.95 -22.16 -13.12
C ALA A 472 1.57 -21.68 -11.78
N CYS A 473 1.10 -20.55 -11.25
CA CYS A 473 1.54 -20.05 -9.94
C CYS A 473 0.95 -20.86 -8.76
N MET A 474 -0.09 -21.68 -8.99
CA MET A 474 -0.78 -22.43 -7.93
C MET A 474 -0.09 -23.78 -7.65
N ASN A 475 0.92 -23.77 -6.77
CA ASN A 475 1.58 -25.04 -6.41
C ASN A 475 0.63 -26.00 -5.65
N PRO A 476 0.83 -27.33 -5.74
CA PRO A 476 -0.04 -28.31 -5.08
C PRO A 476 -0.07 -28.22 -3.55
N GLY A 477 0.93 -27.59 -2.93
CA GLY A 477 1.07 -27.41 -1.48
C GLY A 477 0.41 -26.16 -0.92
N LEU A 478 -0.19 -25.32 -1.78
CA LEU A 478 -0.75 -24.00 -1.44
C LEU A 478 -1.88 -24.12 -0.40
N LYS A 479 -1.91 -23.22 0.59
CA LYS A 479 -2.91 -23.22 1.68
C LYS A 479 -3.86 -22.06 1.61
N ILE A 480 -3.40 -20.92 1.12
CA ILE A 480 -4.15 -19.68 1.01
C ILE A 480 -4.04 -19.21 -0.43
N LEU A 481 -5.20 -19.01 -1.06
CA LEU A 481 -5.32 -18.37 -2.37
C LEU A 481 -6.25 -17.17 -2.24
N ASP A 482 -5.73 -15.98 -2.56
CA ASP A 482 -6.49 -14.74 -2.69
C ASP A 482 -6.31 -14.20 -4.11
N VAL A 483 -7.37 -14.22 -4.91
CA VAL A 483 -7.34 -13.74 -6.29
C VAL A 483 -8.41 -12.67 -6.45
N ASN A 484 -7.96 -11.50 -6.87
CA ASN A 484 -8.83 -10.37 -7.16
C ASN A 484 -8.85 -10.05 -8.65
N LEU A 485 -10.02 -10.26 -9.26
CA LEU A 485 -10.31 -9.94 -10.66
C LEU A 485 -11.38 -8.84 -10.78
N HIS A 486 -11.50 -7.95 -9.79
CA HIS A 486 -12.49 -6.87 -9.79
C HIS A 486 -12.42 -6.08 -11.10
N SER A 487 -13.53 -5.98 -11.84
CA SER A 487 -13.60 -5.27 -13.12
C SER A 487 -12.60 -5.71 -14.21
N CYS A 488 -12.01 -6.92 -14.14
CA CYS A 488 -11.19 -7.50 -15.21
C CYS A 488 -12.08 -8.02 -16.36
N ARG A 489 -12.66 -7.10 -17.14
CA ARG A 489 -13.73 -7.40 -18.10
C ARG A 489 -13.31 -8.35 -19.25
N ALA A 490 -12.02 -8.48 -19.52
CA ALA A 490 -11.50 -9.37 -20.56
C ALA A 490 -11.34 -10.83 -20.11
N VAL A 491 -11.48 -11.13 -18.80
CA VAL A 491 -11.56 -12.51 -18.30
C VAL A 491 -12.99 -13.01 -18.47
N THR A 492 -13.18 -14.00 -19.33
CA THR A 492 -14.48 -14.57 -19.67
C THR A 492 -14.85 -15.74 -18.76
N CYS A 493 -16.04 -16.32 -18.97
CA CYS A 493 -16.46 -17.50 -18.21
C CYS A 493 -15.57 -18.73 -18.49
N GLN A 494 -14.90 -18.78 -19.65
CA GLN A 494 -13.95 -19.84 -19.98
C GLN A 494 -12.69 -19.74 -19.11
N GLY A 495 -12.05 -18.56 -19.05
CA GLY A 495 -10.92 -18.32 -18.16
C GLY A 495 -11.28 -18.54 -16.69
N LEU A 496 -12.44 -18.06 -16.22
CA LEU A 496 -12.91 -18.35 -14.87
C LEU A 496 -13.09 -19.86 -14.63
N GLY A 497 -13.68 -20.58 -15.59
CA GLY A 497 -13.84 -22.04 -15.52
C GLY A 497 -12.50 -22.76 -15.37
N GLN A 498 -11.51 -22.42 -16.19
CA GLN A 498 -10.16 -22.97 -16.12
C GLN A 498 -9.50 -22.68 -14.76
N LEU A 499 -9.65 -21.46 -14.26
CA LEU A 499 -9.16 -21.06 -12.94
C LEU A 499 -9.78 -21.92 -11.83
N MET A 500 -11.10 -22.08 -11.83
CA MET A 500 -11.82 -22.86 -10.80
C MET A 500 -11.45 -24.34 -10.83
N GLN A 501 -11.34 -24.94 -12.02
CA GLN A 501 -10.98 -26.35 -12.19
C GLN A 501 -9.56 -26.67 -11.74
N SER A 502 -8.69 -25.66 -11.67
CA SER A 502 -7.28 -25.81 -11.30
C SER A 502 -6.99 -25.54 -9.82
N LEU A 503 -8.02 -25.29 -8.99
CA LEU A 503 -7.85 -24.99 -7.57
C LEU A 503 -7.18 -26.15 -6.81
N PRO A 504 -6.07 -25.90 -6.07
CA PRO A 504 -5.41 -26.94 -5.30
C PRO A 504 -6.30 -27.53 -4.20
N LYS A 505 -6.36 -28.87 -4.11
CA LYS A 505 -7.13 -29.60 -3.08
C LYS A 505 -6.63 -29.35 -1.65
N SER A 506 -5.41 -28.84 -1.52
CA SER A 506 -4.72 -28.56 -0.26
C SER A 506 -5.14 -27.24 0.39
N LEU A 507 -5.93 -26.42 -0.30
CA LEU A 507 -6.39 -25.11 0.15
C LEU A 507 -7.20 -25.19 1.44
N ARG A 508 -6.94 -24.23 2.32
CA ARG A 508 -7.68 -23.96 3.57
C ARG A 508 -8.39 -22.62 3.53
N THR A 509 -7.84 -21.66 2.80
CA THR A 509 -8.44 -20.34 2.61
C THR A 509 -8.56 -20.06 1.11
N LEU A 510 -9.77 -19.75 0.66
CA LEU A 510 -10.05 -19.29 -0.69
C LEU A 510 -10.76 -17.94 -0.62
N VAL A 511 -10.16 -16.94 -1.24
CA VAL A 511 -10.73 -15.60 -1.41
C VAL A 511 -10.80 -15.31 -2.90
N LEU A 512 -12.01 -15.14 -3.42
CA LEU A 512 -12.25 -14.77 -4.81
C LEU A 512 -13.06 -13.48 -4.86
N THR A 513 -12.42 -12.42 -5.36
CA THR A 513 -13.08 -11.13 -5.59
C THR A 513 -13.37 -10.96 -7.08
N LEU A 514 -14.62 -11.21 -7.46
CA LEU A 514 -15.13 -11.27 -8.82
C LEU A 514 -16.17 -10.17 -9.08
N VAL A 515 -15.97 -9.00 -8.48
CA VAL A 515 -16.90 -7.86 -8.49
C VAL A 515 -16.89 -7.16 -9.85
N ASN A 516 -18.06 -6.74 -10.35
CA ASN A 516 -18.23 -6.06 -11.65
C ASN A 516 -17.64 -6.86 -12.83
N LEU A 517 -17.74 -8.19 -12.77
CA LEU A 517 -17.38 -9.08 -13.86
C LEU A 517 -18.64 -9.56 -14.59
N LEU A 518 -18.72 -9.22 -15.87
CA LEU A 518 -19.82 -9.62 -16.75
C LEU A 518 -19.82 -11.14 -17.03
N SER A 519 -18.66 -11.76 -16.93
CA SER A 519 -18.43 -13.19 -17.18
C SER A 519 -18.94 -14.12 -16.09
N VAL A 520 -19.26 -13.59 -14.90
CA VAL A 520 -19.81 -14.38 -13.80
C VAL A 520 -21.27 -14.72 -14.09
N ASN A 521 -21.50 -15.95 -14.51
CA ASN A 521 -22.80 -16.52 -14.85
C ASN A 521 -22.98 -17.91 -14.19
N GLN A 522 -24.08 -18.60 -14.50
CA GLN A 522 -24.38 -19.93 -13.94
C GLN A 522 -23.30 -20.99 -14.26
N ALA A 523 -22.68 -20.97 -15.44
CA ALA A 523 -21.64 -21.93 -15.80
C ALA A 523 -20.38 -21.75 -14.93
N SER A 524 -19.91 -20.51 -14.78
CA SER A 524 -18.76 -20.20 -13.92
C SER A 524 -19.02 -20.52 -12.44
N ALA A 525 -20.23 -20.29 -11.93
CA ALA A 525 -20.63 -20.66 -10.58
C ALA A 525 -20.71 -22.18 -10.39
N SER A 526 -21.16 -22.92 -11.41
CA SER A 526 -21.17 -24.38 -11.41
C SER A 526 -19.75 -24.94 -11.36
N ALA A 527 -18.84 -24.40 -12.18
CA ALA A 527 -17.43 -24.79 -12.17
C ALA A 527 -16.77 -24.57 -10.81
N LEU A 528 -17.06 -23.44 -10.14
CA LEU A 528 -16.62 -23.19 -8.76
C LEU A 528 -17.21 -24.20 -7.77
N ALA A 529 -18.52 -24.47 -7.86
CA ALA A 529 -19.19 -25.40 -6.96
C ALA A 529 -18.65 -26.84 -7.08
N GLU A 530 -18.39 -27.30 -8.31
CA GLU A 530 -17.87 -28.64 -8.60
C GLU A 530 -16.40 -28.80 -8.20
N SER A 531 -15.61 -27.74 -8.36
CA SER A 531 -14.17 -27.75 -8.10
C SER A 531 -13.81 -27.29 -6.68
N MET A 532 -14.80 -27.02 -5.83
CA MET A 532 -14.60 -26.45 -4.49
C MET A 532 -13.76 -27.39 -3.60
N PRO A 533 -12.59 -26.95 -3.10
CA PRO A 533 -11.79 -27.77 -2.21
C PRO A 533 -12.54 -28.08 -0.91
N GLN A 534 -12.61 -29.35 -0.53
CA GLN A 534 -13.41 -29.79 0.61
C GLN A 534 -12.73 -29.60 1.98
N ASN A 535 -11.47 -29.17 2.00
CA ASN A 535 -10.71 -28.89 3.22
C ASN A 535 -10.75 -27.40 3.64
N LEU A 536 -11.57 -26.57 2.96
CA LEU A 536 -11.64 -25.15 3.24
C LEU A 536 -12.15 -24.87 4.65
N GLN A 537 -11.46 -23.95 5.32
CA GLN A 537 -11.81 -23.38 6.62
C GLN A 537 -12.33 -21.95 6.45
N VAL A 538 -11.83 -21.23 5.45
CA VAL A 538 -12.23 -19.85 5.14
C VAL A 538 -12.60 -19.77 3.67
N LEU A 539 -13.81 -19.31 3.37
CA LEU A 539 -14.30 -19.07 2.02
C LEU A 539 -14.86 -17.66 1.95
N LYS A 540 -14.29 -16.83 1.08
CA LYS A 540 -14.77 -15.47 0.81
C LYS A 540 -15.05 -15.34 -0.69
N LEU A 541 -16.31 -15.19 -1.04
CA LEU A 541 -16.77 -15.04 -2.42
C LEU A 541 -17.48 -13.70 -2.57
N LYS A 542 -16.96 -12.83 -3.44
CA LYS A 542 -17.51 -11.50 -3.69
C LYS A 542 -17.90 -11.36 -5.16
N PHE A 543 -19.19 -11.33 -5.44
CA PHE A 543 -19.80 -11.24 -6.77
C PHE A 543 -20.62 -9.96 -6.96
N ASP A 544 -20.30 -8.90 -6.22
CA ASP A 544 -21.08 -7.67 -6.27
C ASP A 544 -21.11 -7.11 -7.70
N PHE A 545 -22.27 -6.61 -8.13
CA PHE A 545 -22.47 -6.02 -9.45
C PHE A 545 -22.16 -6.99 -10.61
N CYS A 546 -22.42 -8.28 -10.43
CA CYS A 546 -22.39 -9.28 -11.50
C CYS A 546 -23.80 -9.46 -12.11
N PRO A 547 -24.09 -8.88 -13.29
CA PRO A 547 -25.47 -8.81 -13.80
C PRO A 547 -26.05 -10.17 -14.21
N LEU A 548 -25.21 -11.16 -14.56
CA LEU A 548 -25.63 -12.49 -14.99
C LEU A 548 -25.67 -13.53 -13.85
N LEU A 549 -25.41 -13.12 -12.61
CA LEU A 549 -25.46 -14.01 -11.45
C LEU A 549 -26.91 -14.19 -10.98
N THR A 550 -27.39 -15.44 -10.94
CA THR A 550 -28.77 -15.79 -10.54
C THR A 550 -28.82 -16.51 -9.19
N SER A 551 -29.99 -16.55 -8.56
CA SER A 551 -30.20 -17.38 -7.34
C SER A 551 -29.93 -18.87 -7.56
N LYS A 552 -30.13 -19.40 -8.77
CA LYS A 552 -29.80 -20.79 -9.11
C LYS A 552 -28.29 -21.04 -9.04
N SER A 553 -27.50 -20.10 -9.58
CA SER A 553 -26.04 -20.11 -9.47
C SER A 553 -25.59 -20.17 -8.00
N LEU A 554 -26.25 -19.38 -7.14
CA LEU A 554 -25.98 -19.34 -5.70
C LEU A 554 -26.37 -20.65 -5.00
N GLY A 555 -27.50 -21.25 -5.35
CA GLY A 555 -27.92 -22.53 -4.83
C GLY A 555 -26.94 -23.67 -5.16
N GLN A 556 -26.33 -23.65 -6.34
CA GLN A 556 -25.30 -24.64 -6.71
C GLN A 556 -24.06 -24.53 -5.82
N ILE A 557 -23.60 -23.31 -5.55
CA ILE A 557 -22.48 -23.05 -4.63
C ILE A 557 -22.86 -23.47 -3.20
N ALA A 558 -24.05 -23.08 -2.73
CA ALA A 558 -24.53 -23.36 -1.38
C ALA A 558 -24.51 -24.86 -1.05
N ARG A 559 -25.00 -25.71 -1.96
CA ARG A 559 -25.06 -27.18 -1.77
C ARG A 559 -23.71 -27.87 -1.72
N ARG A 560 -22.63 -27.20 -2.13
CA ARG A 560 -21.26 -27.73 -2.17
C ARG A 560 -20.35 -27.10 -1.12
N LEU A 561 -20.89 -26.30 -0.20
CA LEU A 561 -20.15 -25.70 0.90
C LEU A 561 -19.48 -26.79 1.76
N PRO A 562 -18.16 -26.71 2.01
CA PRO A 562 -17.45 -27.71 2.80
C PRO A 562 -17.90 -27.74 4.25
N SER A 563 -18.04 -28.94 4.83
CA SER A 563 -18.41 -29.11 6.25
C SER A 563 -17.32 -28.64 7.24
N SER A 564 -16.08 -28.48 6.76
CA SER A 564 -14.95 -27.96 7.54
C SER A 564 -14.94 -26.44 7.70
N LEU A 565 -15.87 -25.73 7.05
CA LEU A 565 -15.86 -24.27 6.97
C LEU A 565 -16.14 -23.63 8.33
N ARG A 566 -15.29 -22.67 8.71
CA ARG A 566 -15.42 -21.84 9.93
C ARG A 566 -15.80 -20.40 9.60
N THR A 567 -15.34 -19.89 8.46
CA THR A 567 -15.64 -18.53 8.01
C THR A 567 -16.24 -18.55 6.62
N LEU A 568 -17.45 -18.03 6.48
CA LEU A 568 -18.09 -17.77 5.20
C LEU A 568 -18.35 -16.27 5.04
N TRP A 569 -17.75 -15.66 4.02
CA TRP A 569 -18.16 -14.34 3.53
C TRP A 569 -18.72 -14.50 2.13
N PHE A 570 -20.00 -14.19 1.97
CA PHE A 570 -20.69 -14.23 0.70
C PHE A 570 -21.27 -12.85 0.36
N SER A 571 -20.95 -12.32 -0.82
CA SER A 571 -21.41 -11.01 -1.27
C SER A 571 -21.94 -11.10 -2.70
N ALA A 572 -23.17 -10.67 -2.92
CA ALA A 572 -23.81 -10.57 -4.23
C ALA A 572 -24.61 -9.26 -4.34
N ALA A 573 -24.10 -8.18 -3.73
CA ALA A 573 -24.80 -6.91 -3.72
C ALA A 573 -24.97 -6.37 -5.15
N ARG A 574 -26.11 -5.72 -5.41
CA ARG A 574 -26.48 -5.17 -6.73
C ARG A 574 -26.61 -6.23 -7.84
N CYS A 575 -26.70 -7.52 -7.51
CA CYS A 575 -27.04 -8.56 -8.46
C CYS A 575 -28.57 -8.63 -8.60
N LYS A 576 -29.09 -8.10 -9.70
CA LYS A 576 -30.54 -7.92 -9.91
C LYS A 576 -31.32 -9.24 -10.10
N LEU A 577 -30.64 -10.31 -10.52
CA LEU A 577 -31.23 -11.65 -10.71
C LEU A 577 -31.12 -12.53 -9.44
N VAL A 578 -30.73 -11.92 -8.32
CA VAL A 578 -30.67 -12.58 -7.01
C VAL A 578 -31.88 -12.14 -6.18
N ASP A 579 -32.66 -13.15 -5.79
CA ASP A 579 -33.91 -13.04 -5.05
C ASP A 579 -33.89 -13.90 -3.77
N ASP A 580 -35.04 -13.99 -3.10
CA ASP A 580 -35.21 -14.78 -1.88
C ASP A 580 -34.69 -16.21 -1.97
N SER A 581 -34.82 -16.88 -3.13
CA SER A 581 -34.45 -18.29 -3.27
C SER A 581 -32.96 -18.53 -3.04
N ALA A 582 -32.11 -17.53 -3.28
CA ALA A 582 -30.69 -17.59 -2.96
C ALA A 582 -30.44 -17.76 -1.46
N ILE A 583 -31.12 -16.96 -0.63
CA ILE A 583 -30.96 -16.99 0.82
C ILE A 583 -31.58 -18.26 1.40
N HIS A 584 -32.68 -18.76 0.83
CA HIS A 584 -33.25 -20.06 1.22
C HIS A 584 -32.23 -21.19 1.01
N GLN A 585 -31.68 -21.30 -0.21
CA GLN A 585 -30.69 -22.33 -0.53
C GLN A 585 -29.42 -22.19 0.30
N LEU A 586 -28.95 -20.96 0.56
CA LEU A 586 -27.83 -20.73 1.45
C LEU A 586 -28.14 -21.20 2.87
N ALA A 587 -29.21 -20.72 3.48
CA ALA A 587 -29.60 -21.02 4.86
C ALA A 587 -29.79 -22.52 5.12
N GLU A 588 -30.32 -23.27 4.15
CA GLU A 588 -30.50 -24.73 4.25
C GLU A 588 -29.18 -25.51 4.20
N ASN A 589 -28.12 -24.94 3.60
CA ASN A 589 -26.85 -25.63 3.35
C ASN A 589 -25.67 -25.02 4.14
N LEU A 590 -25.91 -24.11 5.09
CA LEU A 590 -24.85 -23.54 5.93
C LEU A 590 -24.20 -24.62 6.81
N PRO A 591 -22.85 -24.77 6.78
CA PRO A 591 -22.15 -25.73 7.64
C PRO A 591 -22.29 -25.42 9.14
N GLU A 592 -22.61 -26.44 9.95
CA GLU A 592 -22.83 -26.29 11.40
C GLU A 592 -21.61 -25.78 12.19
N ARG A 593 -20.40 -25.96 11.66
CA ARG A 593 -19.14 -25.53 12.28
C ARG A 593 -18.78 -24.06 12.04
N LEU A 594 -19.66 -23.29 11.38
CA LEU A 594 -19.44 -21.88 11.12
C LEU A 594 -19.31 -21.08 12.41
N GLU A 595 -18.25 -20.29 12.47
CA GLU A 595 -17.91 -19.34 13.53
C GLU A 595 -18.19 -17.90 13.10
N VAL A 596 -17.99 -17.62 11.80
CA VAL A 596 -18.15 -16.30 11.19
C VAL A 596 -18.99 -16.43 9.92
N LEU A 597 -20.09 -15.68 9.84
CA LEU A 597 -20.97 -15.63 8.68
C LEU A 597 -21.25 -14.18 8.29
N LYS A 598 -20.78 -13.77 7.11
CA LYS A 598 -20.99 -12.43 6.55
C LYS A 598 -21.72 -12.54 5.22
N LEU A 599 -22.91 -11.98 5.15
CA LEU A 599 -23.79 -12.01 3.99
C LEU A 599 -24.08 -10.60 3.53
N ASN A 600 -23.91 -10.31 2.24
CA ASN A 600 -24.23 -9.01 1.66
C ASN A 600 -25.08 -9.17 0.39
N PHE A 601 -26.33 -8.73 0.50
CA PHE A 601 -27.35 -8.74 -0.55
C PHE A 601 -27.99 -7.36 -0.72
N ARG A 602 -27.22 -6.29 -0.42
CA ARG A 602 -27.66 -4.92 -0.61
C ARG A 602 -28.20 -4.73 -2.03
N THR A 603 -29.33 -4.04 -2.17
CA THR A 603 -30.02 -3.77 -3.46
C THR A 603 -30.46 -5.00 -4.27
N CYS A 604 -30.47 -6.20 -3.67
CA CYS A 604 -31.10 -7.38 -4.27
C CYS A 604 -32.60 -7.44 -3.95
N ILE A 605 -33.33 -8.32 -4.64
CA ILE A 605 -34.78 -8.51 -4.46
C ILE A 605 -35.02 -9.46 -3.28
N ILE A 606 -34.66 -9.02 -2.08
CA ILE A 606 -34.79 -9.80 -0.84
C ILE A 606 -35.96 -9.27 -0.01
N THR A 607 -36.83 -10.16 0.45
CA THR A 607 -38.02 -9.85 1.25
C THR A 607 -37.94 -10.44 2.67
N ASP A 608 -38.95 -10.15 3.48
CA ASP A 608 -39.14 -10.74 4.81
C ASP A 608 -39.17 -12.27 4.81
N VAL A 609 -39.55 -12.90 3.70
CA VAL A 609 -39.61 -14.37 3.58
C VAL A 609 -38.21 -14.97 3.71
N ALA A 610 -37.25 -14.47 2.92
CA ALA A 610 -35.86 -14.89 2.99
C ALA A 610 -35.21 -14.57 4.35
N ALA A 611 -35.43 -13.36 4.86
CA ALA A 611 -34.90 -12.95 6.17
C ALA A 611 -35.43 -13.86 7.30
N SER A 612 -36.74 -14.16 7.29
CA SER A 612 -37.36 -15.10 8.23
C SER A 612 -36.79 -16.50 8.11
N HIS A 613 -36.56 -16.97 6.87
CA HIS A 613 -36.03 -18.30 6.62
C HIS A 613 -34.59 -18.45 7.12
N LEU A 614 -33.73 -17.45 6.87
CA LEU A 614 -32.38 -17.40 7.42
C LEU A 614 -32.44 -17.42 8.96
N LEU A 615 -33.27 -16.58 9.55
CA LEU A 615 -33.41 -16.46 11.00
C LEU A 615 -33.78 -17.79 11.68
N ARG A 616 -34.63 -18.61 11.03
CA ARG A 616 -35.01 -19.94 11.54
C ARG A 616 -33.87 -20.96 11.50
N ASN A 617 -32.89 -20.78 10.62
CA ASN A 617 -31.77 -21.71 10.46
C ASN A 617 -30.55 -21.32 11.30
N LEU A 618 -30.38 -20.03 11.64
CA LEU A 618 -29.24 -19.56 12.46
C LEU A 618 -29.03 -20.33 13.78
N PRO A 619 -30.07 -20.73 14.54
CA PRO A 619 -29.88 -21.49 15.78
C PRO A 619 -29.17 -22.85 15.62
N ARG A 620 -29.09 -23.39 14.40
CA ARG A 620 -28.33 -24.63 14.11
C ARG A 620 -26.82 -24.40 14.17
N LEU A 621 -26.37 -23.16 14.01
CA LEU A 621 -24.96 -22.77 13.96
C LEU A 621 -24.45 -22.43 15.36
N GLN A 622 -24.28 -23.44 16.21
CA GLN A 622 -23.97 -23.26 17.63
C GLN A 622 -22.61 -22.59 17.92
N LEU A 623 -21.69 -22.58 16.95
CA LEU A 623 -20.37 -21.97 17.08
C LEU A 623 -20.32 -20.52 16.55
N LEU A 624 -21.42 -20.04 15.96
CA LEU A 624 -21.48 -18.74 15.30
C LEU A 624 -21.41 -17.61 16.32
N HIS A 625 -20.36 -16.79 16.23
CA HIS A 625 -20.14 -15.66 17.13
C HIS A 625 -19.93 -14.33 16.38
N ASP A 626 -19.62 -14.34 15.07
CA ASP A 626 -19.64 -13.12 14.24
C ASP A 626 -20.63 -13.31 13.10
N PHE A 627 -21.75 -12.58 13.15
CA PHE A 627 -22.78 -12.61 12.12
C PHE A 627 -23.05 -11.20 11.59
N GLN A 628 -22.94 -11.03 10.28
CA GLN A 628 -23.24 -9.79 9.58
C GLN A 628 -24.16 -10.08 8.39
N PHE A 629 -25.23 -9.28 8.23
CA PHE A 629 -26.18 -9.42 7.14
C PHE A 629 -26.56 -8.03 6.59
N ASP A 630 -25.97 -7.64 5.46
CA ASP A 630 -26.27 -6.38 4.78
C ASP A 630 -27.40 -6.59 3.76
N ILE A 631 -28.56 -6.05 4.10
CA ILE A 631 -29.80 -6.03 3.30
C ILE A 631 -30.31 -4.61 3.08
N ARG A 632 -29.41 -3.62 3.07
CA ARG A 632 -29.80 -2.23 2.78
C ARG A 632 -30.42 -2.12 1.39
N ALA A 633 -31.43 -1.27 1.25
CA ALA A 633 -32.16 -1.07 0.00
C ALA A 633 -32.71 -2.38 -0.61
N THR A 634 -33.19 -3.30 0.24
CA THR A 634 -33.97 -4.48 -0.15
C THR A 634 -35.45 -4.26 0.21
N CYS A 635 -36.29 -5.28 0.02
CA CYS A 635 -37.71 -5.28 0.37
C CYS A 635 -37.99 -5.82 1.79
N VAL A 636 -36.96 -5.96 2.65
CA VAL A 636 -37.14 -6.39 4.04
C VAL A 636 -37.71 -5.25 4.89
N SER A 637 -38.77 -5.53 5.65
CA SER A 637 -39.45 -4.56 6.50
C SER A 637 -38.62 -4.13 7.71
N SER A 638 -38.91 -2.94 8.24
CA SER A 638 -38.29 -2.44 9.47
C SER A 638 -38.51 -3.38 10.65
N ASP A 639 -39.69 -4.00 10.73
CA ASP A 639 -40.06 -4.93 11.80
C ASP A 639 -39.20 -6.19 11.75
N MET A 640 -38.99 -6.74 10.55
CA MET A 640 -38.09 -7.88 10.35
C MET A 640 -36.64 -7.52 10.70
N VAL A 641 -36.17 -6.34 10.28
CA VAL A 641 -34.84 -5.85 10.64
C VAL A 641 -34.66 -5.75 12.16
N GLN A 642 -35.67 -5.25 12.88
CA GLN A 642 -35.64 -5.20 14.35
C GLN A 642 -35.61 -6.61 14.97
N ARG A 643 -36.39 -7.55 14.44
CA ARG A 643 -36.37 -8.96 14.88
C ARG A 643 -34.99 -9.58 14.71
N LEU A 644 -34.37 -9.39 13.54
CA LEU A 644 -32.99 -9.84 13.29
C LEU A 644 -32.03 -9.27 14.34
N ARG A 645 -32.05 -7.95 14.60
CA ARG A 645 -31.19 -7.31 15.62
C ARG A 645 -31.42 -7.83 17.04
N SER A 646 -32.67 -8.14 17.39
CA SER A 646 -33.04 -8.62 18.73
C SER A 646 -32.70 -10.08 18.98
N THR A 647 -32.31 -10.82 17.94
CA THR A 647 -32.03 -12.25 18.06
C THR A 647 -30.67 -12.46 18.72
N SER A 648 -30.68 -12.95 19.95
CA SER A 648 -29.47 -13.29 20.70
C SER A 648 -28.88 -14.61 20.20
N LEU A 649 -27.72 -14.55 19.55
CA LEU A 649 -26.87 -15.71 19.29
C LEU A 649 -26.09 -16.00 20.59
N ALA A 650 -26.61 -16.87 21.46
CA ALA A 650 -25.92 -17.26 22.68
C ALA A 650 -24.92 -18.41 22.41
N PRO A 651 -23.69 -18.39 22.96
CA PRO A 651 -23.13 -17.38 23.87
C PRO A 651 -22.07 -16.52 23.16
N CYS A 652 -22.47 -15.45 22.47
CA CYS A 652 -21.52 -14.50 21.90
C CYS A 652 -21.24 -13.29 22.83
N PRO A 653 -19.98 -13.00 23.22
CA PRO A 653 -19.62 -11.83 24.03
C PRO A 653 -19.49 -10.50 23.25
N LYS A 654 -19.70 -10.47 21.92
CA LYS A 654 -19.56 -9.26 21.09
C LYS A 654 -20.85 -8.95 20.35
N LYS A 655 -21.24 -7.66 20.39
CA LYS A 655 -22.46 -7.12 19.79
C LYS A 655 -22.62 -7.55 18.33
N MET A 656 -23.84 -7.87 17.95
CA MET A 656 -24.31 -7.98 16.57
C MET A 656 -24.14 -6.61 15.89
N GLU A 657 -23.03 -6.38 15.20
CA GLU A 657 -22.84 -5.18 14.37
C GLU A 657 -23.55 -5.40 13.04
N MET A 658 -24.81 -5.01 12.99
CA MET A 658 -25.44 -4.67 11.72
C MET A 658 -24.85 -3.33 11.30
N GLY A 659 -24.07 -3.28 10.21
CA GLY A 659 -23.57 -2.05 9.61
C GLY A 659 -24.72 -1.14 9.16
N LEU A 660 -25.29 -0.40 10.10
CA LEU A 660 -26.41 0.51 9.92
C LEU A 660 -26.03 1.81 10.63
N ASP A 661 -25.30 2.68 9.92
CA ASP A 661 -25.34 4.11 10.22
C ASP A 661 -26.81 4.55 10.08
N LEU A 662 -27.41 4.93 11.20
CA LEU A 662 -28.83 5.25 11.33
C LEU A 662 -29.18 6.68 10.89
N ASP A 663 -28.25 7.44 10.32
CA ASP A 663 -28.50 8.87 10.08
C ASP A 663 -29.25 9.18 8.78
N PHE A 664 -29.42 8.23 7.86
CA PHE A 664 -30.16 8.48 6.60
C PHE A 664 -31.60 7.92 6.57
N ALA A 665 -31.94 6.97 7.45
CA ALA A 665 -33.25 6.31 7.40
C ALA A 665 -34.38 7.13 8.06
N ALA A 666 -34.06 8.20 8.81
CA ALA A 666 -35.04 9.01 9.51
C ALA A 666 -35.72 10.09 8.65
N GLN A 667 -35.26 10.34 7.40
CA GLN A 667 -35.86 11.36 6.53
C GLN A 667 -36.79 10.79 5.43
N SER A 668 -36.81 9.48 5.18
CA SER A 668 -37.62 8.90 4.09
C SER A 668 -38.96 8.29 4.51
N SER A 669 -39.38 8.44 5.78
CA SER A 669 -40.65 7.87 6.28
C SER A 669 -41.92 8.62 5.83
N LYS A 670 -41.92 9.30 4.68
CA LYS A 670 -43.08 10.06 4.18
C LYS A 670 -43.54 9.76 2.75
N ILE A 671 -43.00 8.76 2.06
CA ILE A 671 -43.53 8.35 0.76
C ILE A 671 -43.97 6.89 0.82
N ALA A 672 -45.21 6.69 1.27
CA ALA A 672 -45.87 5.39 1.20
C ALA A 672 -46.36 5.11 -0.23
N GLY A 673 -46.18 3.87 -0.66
CA GLY A 673 -47.13 3.19 -1.56
C GLY A 673 -46.72 3.04 -3.02
N ALA A 674 -46.36 1.80 -3.39
CA ALA A 674 -46.61 1.14 -4.68
C ALA A 674 -46.15 1.76 -6.02
N SER A 675 -45.67 3.01 -6.09
CA SER A 675 -45.24 3.62 -7.37
C SER A 675 -43.75 3.40 -7.69
N ALA A 676 -42.89 3.35 -6.67
CA ALA A 676 -41.45 3.09 -6.83
C ALA A 676 -41.16 1.72 -7.48
N LEU A 677 -42.06 0.75 -7.31
CA LEU A 677 -41.93 -0.58 -7.89
C LEU A 677 -42.21 -0.62 -9.41
N ARG A 678 -42.99 0.33 -9.96
CA ARG A 678 -43.26 0.38 -11.42
C ARG A 678 -42.07 0.94 -12.21
N HIS A 679 -41.31 1.88 -11.64
CA HIS A 679 -40.08 2.39 -12.26
C HIS A 679 -38.94 1.37 -12.27
N THR A 680 -38.85 0.50 -11.26
CA THR A 680 -37.90 -0.64 -11.25
C THR A 680 -38.25 -1.74 -12.26
N PHE A 681 -39.51 -1.86 -12.68
CA PHE A 681 -39.93 -2.84 -13.68
C PHE A 681 -39.75 -2.36 -15.13
N ALA A 682 -39.79 -1.05 -15.40
CA ALA A 682 -39.54 -0.49 -16.74
C ALA A 682 -38.05 -0.47 -17.11
N CYS A 683 -37.16 -0.32 -16.12
CA CYS A 683 -35.70 -0.37 -16.26
C CYS A 683 -35.15 -1.81 -16.51
N TRP A 684 -36.05 -2.78 -16.71
CA TRP A 684 -35.77 -4.23 -16.68
C TRP A 684 -35.42 -4.83 -18.05
N SER A 685 -35.71 -4.19 -19.18
CA SER A 685 -35.41 -4.74 -20.54
C SER A 685 -34.22 -4.08 -21.28
N ALA A 686 -33.66 -2.98 -20.76
CA ALA A 686 -32.81 -2.05 -21.53
C ALA A 686 -31.28 -2.34 -21.54
N ILE A 687 -30.79 -3.46 -21.01
CA ILE A 687 -29.35 -3.64 -20.69
C ILE A 687 -28.57 -4.53 -21.70
N LEU A 688 -29.21 -5.06 -22.75
CA LEU A 688 -28.53 -5.94 -23.71
C LEU A 688 -28.06 -5.19 -24.97
N SER A 689 -26.74 -5.15 -25.20
CA SER A 689 -26.13 -4.60 -26.40
C SER A 689 -26.18 -5.58 -27.60
N PRO A 690 -26.20 -5.11 -28.87
CA PRO A 690 -26.33 -5.97 -30.05
C PRO A 690 -25.18 -6.95 -30.29
N SER A 691 -24.02 -6.76 -29.65
CA SER A 691 -22.88 -7.69 -29.70
C SER A 691 -23.08 -8.98 -28.89
N PHE A 692 -24.15 -9.07 -28.08
CA PHE A 692 -24.48 -10.26 -27.30
C PHE A 692 -25.30 -11.29 -28.10
N THR A 693 -26.01 -10.85 -29.14
CA THR A 693 -26.88 -11.69 -29.99
C THR A 693 -26.11 -12.66 -30.90
N GLU A 694 -24.82 -12.42 -31.14
CA GLU A 694 -23.99 -13.23 -32.03
C GLU A 694 -23.34 -14.42 -31.31
N CYS A 695 -23.07 -14.30 -30.00
CA CYS A 695 -22.60 -15.41 -29.15
C CYS A 695 -23.70 -16.43 -28.81
N VAL A 696 -24.96 -16.01 -28.73
CA VAL A 696 -26.09 -16.90 -28.39
C VAL A 696 -26.50 -17.82 -29.56
N ARG A 697 -26.15 -17.48 -30.81
CA ARG A 697 -26.50 -18.31 -31.98
C ARG A 697 -25.63 -19.55 -32.18
N HIS A 698 -24.45 -19.65 -31.55
CA HIS A 698 -23.50 -20.75 -31.78
C HIS A 698 -23.51 -21.85 -30.71
N SER A 699 -24.46 -21.86 -29.77
CA SER A 699 -24.48 -22.86 -28.68
C SER A 699 -25.80 -23.60 -28.47
N ASN A 700 -26.78 -23.42 -29.34
CA ASN A 700 -28.06 -24.14 -29.28
C ASN A 700 -28.39 -24.78 -30.65
N GLU A 701 -27.65 -25.83 -31.01
CA GLU A 701 -28.22 -26.89 -31.85
C GLU A 701 -28.70 -28.01 -30.92
N ASP A 702 -29.85 -28.61 -31.26
CA ASP A 702 -30.55 -29.69 -30.56
C ASP A 702 -31.54 -29.28 -29.45
N CYS A 703 -32.69 -28.72 -29.84
CA CYS A 703 -34.01 -29.22 -29.41
C CYS A 703 -35.16 -28.50 -30.14
N GLU A 704 -35.86 -29.23 -31.00
CA GLU A 704 -37.14 -28.82 -31.61
C GLU A 704 -38.25 -28.78 -30.55
N SER A 705 -38.96 -27.65 -30.43
CA SER A 705 -40.42 -27.54 -30.60
C SER A 705 -40.99 -26.20 -30.07
N ASP A 706 -41.83 -25.63 -30.92
CA ASP A 706 -42.88 -24.62 -30.71
C ASP A 706 -42.50 -23.19 -30.32
N ASP A 707 -42.22 -22.45 -31.40
CA ASP A 707 -42.37 -21.02 -31.60
C ASP A 707 -43.79 -20.50 -31.25
N GLN A 708 -43.85 -19.56 -30.30
CA GLN A 708 -44.78 -18.42 -30.35
C GLN A 708 -44.00 -17.16 -29.98
N GLY A 709 -43.51 -16.47 -31.02
CA GLY A 709 -42.79 -15.21 -30.94
C GLY A 709 -43.50 -14.11 -30.15
N ALA A 710 -42.72 -13.41 -29.33
CA ALA A 710 -43.01 -12.07 -28.85
C ALA A 710 -41.92 -11.14 -29.41
N ASP A 711 -42.31 -10.30 -30.37
CA ASP A 711 -41.47 -9.23 -30.92
C ASP A 711 -41.07 -8.26 -29.79
N LEU A 712 -39.76 -8.10 -29.57
CA LEU A 712 -39.18 -7.14 -28.62
C LEU A 712 -39.21 -5.74 -29.26
N GLU A 713 -40.19 -4.91 -28.88
CA GLU A 713 -40.28 -3.50 -29.27
C GLU A 713 -39.19 -2.64 -28.59
N PHE A 714 -38.48 -1.85 -29.41
CA PHE A 714 -37.49 -0.84 -29.01
C PHE A 714 -38.22 0.40 -28.43
N THR A 715 -37.84 0.92 -27.26
CA THR A 715 -38.57 2.01 -26.56
C THR A 715 -37.83 3.36 -26.57
N SER A 716 -38.56 4.45 -26.29
CA SER A 716 -38.04 5.83 -26.19
C SER A 716 -37.01 6.03 -25.08
N ASP A 717 -37.12 5.28 -23.99
CA ASP A 717 -36.26 5.41 -22.79
C ASP A 717 -34.81 5.01 -23.06
N LEU A 718 -34.59 4.04 -23.96
CA LEU A 718 -33.27 3.62 -24.44
C LEU A 718 -32.58 4.71 -25.26
N LEU A 719 -33.37 5.45 -26.06
CA LEU A 719 -32.89 6.58 -26.85
C LEU A 719 -32.44 7.72 -25.93
N ALA A 720 -33.25 8.01 -24.91
CA ALA A 720 -32.98 9.00 -23.87
C ALA A 720 -31.65 8.75 -23.14
N GLU A 721 -31.43 7.51 -22.68
CA GLU A 721 -30.25 7.16 -21.89
C GLU A 721 -28.97 7.07 -22.73
N SER A 722 -29.05 6.58 -23.98
CA SER A 722 -27.92 6.58 -24.90
C SER A 722 -27.48 7.99 -25.30
N LEU A 723 -28.42 8.94 -25.41
CA LEU A 723 -28.11 10.35 -25.66
C LEU A 723 -27.50 11.01 -24.43
N ARG A 724 -28.08 10.82 -23.23
CA ARG A 724 -27.51 11.33 -21.96
C ARG A 724 -26.06 10.89 -21.76
N ASN A 725 -25.78 9.58 -21.93
CA ASN A 725 -24.43 9.05 -21.73
C ASN A 725 -23.42 9.62 -22.74
N LYS A 726 -23.76 9.65 -24.04
CA LYS A 726 -22.88 10.22 -25.08
C LYS A 726 -22.67 11.73 -24.90
N ILE A 727 -23.68 12.46 -24.43
CA ILE A 727 -23.57 13.89 -24.10
C ILE A 727 -22.67 14.09 -22.87
N SER A 728 -22.79 13.23 -21.84
CA SER A 728 -21.98 13.29 -20.62
C SER A 728 -20.49 12.89 -20.83
N GLU A 729 -20.22 11.98 -21.77
CA GLU A 729 -18.86 11.52 -22.10
C GLU A 729 -18.12 12.52 -23.00
N SER A 730 -18.85 13.31 -23.80
CA SER A 730 -18.29 14.15 -24.85
C SER A 730 -17.98 15.59 -24.40
N ILE A 731 -18.47 16.05 -23.25
CA ILE A 731 -18.56 17.50 -22.99
C ILE A 731 -18.17 17.89 -21.56
N SER A 732 -17.16 18.77 -21.42
CA SER A 732 -16.82 19.47 -20.16
C SER A 732 -17.68 20.72 -19.91
N ASP A 733 -18.45 21.18 -20.91
CA ASP A 733 -19.33 22.37 -20.86
C ASP A 733 -20.57 22.20 -21.76
N VAL A 734 -21.72 21.89 -21.13
CA VAL A 734 -22.99 21.57 -21.82
C VAL A 734 -23.52 22.77 -22.63
N SER A 735 -23.15 24.00 -22.26
CA SER A 735 -23.57 25.22 -22.98
C SER A 735 -22.92 25.34 -24.37
N ALA A 736 -21.66 24.91 -24.50
CA ALA A 736 -20.93 24.94 -25.77
C ALA A 736 -21.46 23.89 -26.77
N ALA A 737 -21.97 22.77 -26.25
CA ALA A 737 -22.57 21.72 -27.07
C ALA A 737 -23.96 22.10 -27.57
N PHE A 738 -24.79 22.72 -26.71
CA PHE A 738 -26.12 23.21 -27.09
C PHE A 738 -26.05 24.17 -28.28
N ARG A 739 -25.14 25.16 -28.23
CA ARG A 739 -24.90 26.12 -29.33
C ARG A 739 -24.37 25.49 -30.61
N LYS A 740 -23.81 24.29 -30.54
CA LYS A 740 -23.33 23.56 -31.71
C LYS A 740 -24.45 22.76 -32.38
N TRP A 741 -25.52 22.46 -31.65
CA TRP A 741 -26.65 21.66 -32.14
C TRP A 741 -27.79 22.55 -32.62
N ASP A 742 -27.98 23.69 -31.97
CA ASP A 742 -28.81 24.80 -32.43
C ASP A 742 -28.17 25.41 -33.70
N THR A 743 -28.56 24.88 -34.85
CA THR A 743 -27.87 25.12 -36.13
C THR A 743 -28.37 26.41 -36.77
N ASN A 744 -29.64 26.77 -36.50
CA ASN A 744 -30.22 28.04 -36.91
C ASN A 744 -29.93 29.17 -35.89
N ASN A 745 -29.38 28.84 -34.72
CA ASN A 745 -28.94 29.74 -33.65
C ASN A 745 -30.10 30.54 -33.02
N ASP A 746 -31.29 29.94 -32.96
CA ASP A 746 -32.52 30.55 -32.43
C ASP A 746 -32.66 30.43 -30.91
N GLY A 747 -31.71 29.74 -30.25
CA GLY A 747 -31.64 29.56 -28.81
C GLY A 747 -32.47 28.37 -28.31
N GLN A 748 -33.08 27.59 -29.21
CA GLN A 748 -33.88 26.42 -28.91
C GLN A 748 -33.49 25.27 -29.85
N LEU A 749 -33.94 24.04 -29.56
CA LEU A 749 -33.71 22.89 -30.44
C LEU A 749 -35.04 22.42 -31.02
N SER A 750 -35.16 22.50 -32.34
CA SER A 750 -36.25 21.86 -33.08
C SER A 750 -36.11 20.33 -33.11
N ILE A 751 -37.20 19.62 -33.41
CA ILE A 751 -37.17 18.16 -33.54
C ILE A 751 -36.27 17.73 -34.70
N GLU A 752 -36.17 18.54 -35.76
CA GLU A 752 -35.27 18.31 -36.89
C GLU A 752 -33.79 18.41 -36.46
N GLU A 753 -33.43 19.42 -35.66
CA GLU A 753 -32.06 19.60 -35.15
C GLU A 753 -31.68 18.50 -34.16
N LEU A 754 -32.61 18.11 -33.27
CA LEU A 754 -32.41 16.94 -32.42
C LEU A 754 -32.25 15.67 -33.27
N THR A 755 -33.03 15.52 -34.35
CA THR A 755 -32.89 14.38 -35.28
C THR A 755 -31.55 14.33 -35.96
N HIS A 756 -31.03 15.49 -36.40
CA HIS A 756 -29.70 15.59 -36.98
C HIS A 756 -28.61 15.23 -35.98
N LEU A 757 -28.71 15.68 -34.73
CA LEU A 757 -27.80 15.33 -33.64
C LEU A 757 -27.77 13.82 -33.37
N VAL A 758 -28.94 13.22 -33.16
CA VAL A 758 -29.11 11.79 -32.87
C VAL A 758 -28.52 10.94 -34.00
N ARG A 759 -28.74 11.35 -35.25
CA ARG A 759 -28.17 10.69 -36.44
C ARG A 759 -26.65 10.86 -36.52
N ALA A 760 -26.12 12.05 -36.24
CA ALA A 760 -24.67 12.31 -36.22
C ALA A 760 -23.93 11.49 -35.14
N LEU A 761 -24.62 11.15 -34.04
CA LEU A 761 -24.10 10.29 -32.98
C LEU A 761 -24.27 8.78 -33.26
N GLY A 762 -24.78 8.41 -34.44
CA GLY A 762 -24.95 7.01 -34.84
C GLY A 762 -26.08 6.29 -34.10
N ILE A 763 -27.12 7.01 -33.69
CA ILE A 763 -28.25 6.48 -32.92
C ILE A 763 -29.50 6.38 -33.83
N PRO A 764 -30.31 5.30 -33.78
CA PRO A 764 -31.53 5.16 -34.58
C PRO A 764 -32.59 6.22 -34.24
N THR A 765 -33.17 6.89 -35.25
CA THR A 765 -34.11 8.02 -35.05
C THR A 765 -35.58 7.61 -34.89
N LYS A 766 -35.88 6.31 -34.80
CA LYS A 766 -37.25 5.76 -34.85
C LYS A 766 -38.17 6.22 -33.70
N HIS A 767 -37.60 6.57 -32.54
CA HIS A 767 -38.35 6.98 -31.34
C HIS A 767 -38.09 8.43 -30.93
N ILE A 768 -37.54 9.23 -31.84
CA ILE A 768 -37.11 10.58 -31.49
C ILE A 768 -38.27 11.53 -31.18
N GLY A 769 -39.44 11.33 -31.78
CA GLY A 769 -40.63 12.11 -31.44
C GLY A 769 -41.11 11.90 -30.00
N ALA A 770 -41.04 10.67 -29.51
CA ALA A 770 -41.40 10.35 -28.12
C ALA A 770 -40.36 10.91 -27.13
N LEU A 771 -39.07 10.86 -27.49
CA LEU A 771 -38.00 11.50 -26.73
C LEU A 771 -38.17 13.02 -26.69
N PHE A 772 -38.48 13.64 -27.83
CA PHE A 772 -38.66 15.09 -27.94
C PHE A 772 -39.76 15.57 -26.99
N GLN A 773 -40.90 14.86 -26.97
CA GLN A 773 -42.01 15.13 -26.04
C GLN A 773 -41.67 14.90 -24.56
N GLU A 774 -40.65 14.09 -24.24
CA GLU A 774 -40.20 13.88 -22.87
C GLU A 774 -39.33 15.04 -22.35
N ILE A 775 -38.61 15.70 -23.27
CA ILE A 775 -37.69 16.80 -22.97
C ILE A 775 -38.43 18.14 -23.01
N ASP A 776 -39.31 18.35 -24.00
CA ASP A 776 -40.18 19.53 -24.13
C ASP A 776 -41.31 19.49 -23.07
N THR A 777 -40.96 19.92 -21.86
CA THR A 777 -41.89 19.96 -20.73
C THR A 777 -42.88 21.12 -20.82
N SER A 778 -42.53 22.17 -21.57
CA SER A 778 -43.37 23.34 -21.82
C SER A 778 -44.45 23.06 -22.86
N GLY A 779 -44.22 22.09 -23.75
CA GLY A 779 -45.11 21.69 -24.83
C GLY A 779 -45.19 22.71 -25.96
N ASP A 780 -44.19 23.59 -26.10
CA ASP A 780 -44.16 24.66 -27.10
C ASP A 780 -43.63 24.20 -28.47
N GLY A 781 -43.20 22.93 -28.57
CA GLY A 781 -42.69 22.33 -29.79
C GLY A 781 -41.18 22.54 -29.99
N PHE A 782 -40.49 23.11 -29.01
CA PHE A 782 -39.06 23.36 -29.01
C PHE A 782 -38.44 22.90 -27.67
N ILE A 783 -37.14 22.59 -27.66
CA ILE A 783 -36.42 22.27 -26.42
C ILE A 783 -35.49 23.44 -26.09
N CYS A 784 -35.77 24.16 -25.01
CA CYS A 784 -34.87 25.21 -24.54
C CYS A 784 -33.69 24.64 -23.71
N TYR A 785 -32.68 25.48 -23.47
CA TYR A 785 -31.48 25.08 -22.74
C TYR A 785 -31.79 24.56 -21.33
N GLU A 786 -32.70 25.23 -20.61
CA GLU A 786 -33.11 24.86 -19.26
C GLU A 786 -33.82 23.51 -19.21
N GLU A 787 -34.67 23.21 -20.20
CA GLU A 787 -35.36 21.92 -20.31
C GLU A 787 -34.38 20.78 -20.59
N LEU A 788 -33.43 21.01 -21.49
CA LEU A 788 -32.38 20.04 -21.77
C LEU A 788 -31.52 19.75 -20.53
N ILE A 789 -31.10 20.80 -19.79
CA ILE A 789 -30.31 20.64 -18.56
C ILE A 789 -31.11 19.93 -17.48
N SER A 790 -32.36 20.33 -17.27
CA SER A 790 -33.27 19.68 -16.31
C SER A 790 -33.42 18.19 -16.63
N TRP A 791 -33.58 17.85 -17.90
CA TRP A 791 -33.67 16.46 -18.35
C TRP A 791 -32.34 15.69 -18.25
N LEU A 792 -31.20 16.33 -18.52
CA LEU A 792 -29.86 15.73 -18.42
C LEU A 792 -29.45 15.43 -16.96
N PHE A 793 -29.86 16.26 -15.99
CA PHE A 793 -29.40 16.20 -14.59
C PHE A 793 -30.49 15.83 -13.56
N ARG A 794 -31.60 15.23 -13.99
CA ARG A 794 -32.60 14.65 -13.07
C ARG A 794 -31.93 13.61 -12.14
N SER A 795 -31.93 13.89 -10.83
CA SER A 795 -31.33 13.08 -9.75
C SER A 795 -32.23 11.99 -9.21
#